data_AF-A0A1V0UZJ7-F1
#
_entry.id   AF-A0A1V0UZJ7-F1
#
_cell.length_a   1.000
_cell.length_b   1.000
_cell.length_c   1.000
_cell.angle_alpha   90.00
_cell.angle_beta   90.00
_cell.angle_gamma   90.00
#
_symmetry.space_group_name_H-M   'P 1'
#
loop_
_entity.id
_entity.type
_entity.pdbx_description
1 polymer ?
#
loop_
_entity_poly.entity_id
_entity_poly.type
_entity_poly.pdbx_seq_one_letter_code
_entity_poly.pdbx_strand_id
1 'polypeptide(L)'
;MEKLIIIDGNSIANRAFYALPLLSNSSGLHTNAVYGFTTMLLRLIEEEKPTHFLVAFDAGKVTFRHKEYKEYKGGRAKTPSELSEQFPLIKELLNAFGIRQFELEGYEADDIIGTLTRAADEKKKHVMLVSGDKDMLQLASDYVTVAITRKGISEVEHYGPKEIEEKYGLKPEQIIDMKGLMGDSSDNIPGIPGVGEKTALKLLHEYGSVESVLEHADELKGKMKEKVKENADLARMSKELATIFREVPMSTEWDELVYEGYEGPKLQEMFRKLEFKSLLEKLDFGNGETGKEAGKEEDPVPFEVIKEDQLAVLEAVLDYIKAIHVEVVGENPHHSDIAGLGLYDGNKGYFLAFETLQSVNAEPIRQWLSDADKEKWIFDKHRAQLALSWKGIKLRGVSFDVLLASYLLDPTESTLTLSGVAGKYSVASLPADEQVFGKGAKFKLPEEHLLGENLSLKAERVSRLVPVLKAKLEESGMQELYYELEHPLAGVLAEMELAGIKVDKESLKQLGTEISDQLKTIMDRIYEQAGMTFNINSPKQLGEVLFEKLQLPVQKKTKTGYSTDAEVLEKLAPYHDIVGDILHYRTLAKLQSTYVEGLLKEVRPDTGKVHTYYRQTIAATGRLSSQYPNLQNIPIRLEEGRKIRKVFVPSKPGWHILAADYSQIELRVLAHISGDEKLKEAFVKDMDIHTKTAMDVFGVSEAEVDANMRRSAKAVNFGIVYGISDYGLSQNLGITRKEASRFIEQYFSVFRGVRNYMDSIIREAKTQGYVTTLLQRRRYLPEINASNYNLRSFAERTAMNTPIQGTAADIIKLAMVQMDERLKQEKLKSTMLLQVHDELIFEVPEDELETIKKLVPEVMEQALALDVPLKVEVDEGENWYEAK
;
A
#
# COMPACT_ATOMS: atom_id res chain seq x y z
N MET A 1 -36.49 -6.93 -24.98
CA MET A 1 -35.92 -7.02 -26.35
C MET A 1 -34.71 -7.93 -26.22
N GLU A 2 -34.58 -8.96 -27.06
CA GLU A 2 -33.43 -9.86 -26.97
C GLU A 2 -32.15 -9.11 -27.34
N LYS A 3 -31.13 -9.22 -26.48
CA LYS A 3 -29.85 -8.53 -26.65
C LYS A 3 -28.72 -9.51 -26.40
N LEU A 4 -27.89 -9.69 -27.42
CA LEU A 4 -26.70 -10.53 -27.37
C LEU A 4 -25.47 -9.65 -27.11
N ILE A 5 -24.68 -9.99 -26.09
CA ILE A 5 -23.34 -9.45 -25.91
C ILE A 5 -22.31 -10.46 -26.42
N ILE A 6 -21.40 -10.00 -27.27
CA ILE A 6 -20.26 -10.79 -27.75
C ILE A 6 -18.98 -10.10 -27.30
N ILE A 7 -18.09 -10.81 -26.61
CA ILE A 7 -16.79 -10.29 -26.18
C ILE A 7 -15.68 -10.97 -26.98
N ASP A 8 -14.75 -10.16 -27.48
CA ASP A 8 -13.45 -10.61 -27.96
C ASP A 8 -12.53 -10.91 -26.76
N GLY A 9 -12.45 -12.20 -26.40
CA GLY A 9 -11.76 -12.67 -25.20
C GLY A 9 -10.26 -12.38 -25.23
N ASN A 10 -9.63 -12.51 -26.39
CA ASN A 10 -8.19 -12.27 -26.57
C ASN A 10 -7.84 -10.80 -26.40
N SER A 11 -8.57 -9.91 -27.08
CA SER A 11 -8.34 -8.46 -27.02
C SER A 11 -8.63 -7.91 -25.63
N ILE A 12 -9.73 -8.33 -25.00
CA ILE A 12 -10.07 -7.85 -23.66
C ILE A 12 -9.11 -8.36 -22.58
N ALA A 13 -8.69 -9.62 -22.63
CA ALA A 13 -7.69 -10.14 -21.69
C ALA A 13 -6.36 -9.37 -21.80
N ASN A 14 -5.92 -9.05 -23.02
CA ASN A 14 -4.72 -8.27 -23.26
C ASN A 14 -4.85 -6.83 -22.71
N ARG A 15 -5.99 -6.17 -22.98
CA ARG A 15 -6.31 -4.85 -22.43
C ARG A 15 -6.31 -4.85 -20.90
N ALA A 16 -6.93 -5.85 -20.28
CA ALA A 16 -6.98 -6.01 -18.83
C ALA A 16 -5.58 -6.18 -18.23
N PHE A 17 -4.74 -7.01 -18.87
CA PHE A 17 -3.36 -7.26 -18.44
C PHE A 17 -2.51 -6.00 -18.36
N TYR A 18 -2.55 -5.14 -19.40
CA TYR A 18 -1.76 -3.90 -19.42
C TYR A 18 -2.41 -2.74 -18.67
N ALA A 19 -3.71 -2.80 -18.36
CA ALA A 19 -4.42 -1.78 -17.61
C ALA A 19 -4.09 -1.82 -16.10
N LEU A 20 -3.82 -3.01 -15.58
CA LEU A 20 -3.59 -3.25 -14.15
C LEU A 20 -2.13 -3.61 -13.89
N PRO A 21 -1.58 -3.27 -12.70
CA PRO A 21 -0.29 -3.82 -12.30
C PRO A 21 -0.36 -5.35 -12.25
N LEU A 22 0.79 -6.03 -12.31
CA LEU A 22 0.83 -7.47 -12.07
C LEU A 22 0.35 -7.74 -10.65
N LEU A 23 -0.71 -8.54 -10.54
CA LEU A 23 -1.31 -9.02 -9.30
C LEU A 23 -1.11 -10.54 -9.28
N SER A 24 -0.87 -11.09 -8.10
CA SER A 24 -0.65 -12.52 -7.91
C SER A 24 -1.46 -12.99 -6.70
N ASN A 25 -1.92 -14.23 -6.71
CA ASN A 25 -2.50 -14.86 -5.52
C ASN A 25 -1.42 -15.44 -4.60
N SER A 26 -1.80 -15.95 -3.42
CA SER A 26 -0.86 -16.55 -2.44
C SER A 26 -0.03 -17.71 -2.98
N SER A 27 -0.48 -18.39 -4.05
CA SER A 27 0.27 -19.46 -4.72
C SER A 27 1.26 -18.96 -5.79
N GLY A 28 1.36 -17.65 -5.99
CA GLY A 28 2.27 -17.03 -6.96
C GLY A 28 1.77 -17.01 -8.41
N LEU A 29 0.50 -17.36 -8.65
CA LEU A 29 -0.15 -17.33 -9.96
C LEU A 29 -0.62 -15.90 -10.27
N HIS A 30 -0.32 -15.37 -11.46
CA HIS A 30 -0.76 -14.02 -11.83
C HIS A 30 -2.28 -13.99 -12.07
N THR A 31 -2.95 -12.94 -11.61
CA THR A 31 -4.42 -12.81 -11.69
C THR A 31 -4.90 -11.45 -12.17
N ASN A 32 -4.01 -10.53 -12.54
CA ASN A 32 -4.37 -9.16 -12.95
C ASN A 32 -5.26 -9.09 -14.20
N ALA A 33 -4.96 -9.89 -15.23
CA ALA A 33 -5.79 -9.93 -16.44
C ALA A 33 -7.16 -10.52 -16.12
N VAL A 34 -7.20 -11.59 -15.32
CA VAL A 34 -8.45 -12.24 -14.87
C VAL A 34 -9.30 -11.25 -14.06
N TYR A 35 -8.70 -10.50 -13.13
CA TYR A 35 -9.41 -9.51 -12.30
C TYR A 35 -9.99 -8.36 -13.14
N GLY A 36 -9.19 -7.82 -14.06
CA GLY A 36 -9.64 -6.76 -14.96
C GLY A 36 -10.76 -7.23 -15.89
N PHE A 37 -10.63 -8.45 -16.44
CA PHE A 37 -11.66 -9.09 -17.26
C PHE A 37 -12.96 -9.26 -16.46
N THR A 38 -12.88 -9.79 -15.24
CA THR A 38 -14.03 -10.00 -14.34
C THR A 38 -14.76 -8.70 -14.03
N THR A 39 -14.00 -7.64 -13.73
CA THR A 39 -14.58 -6.32 -13.39
C THR A 39 -15.36 -5.73 -14.57
N MET A 40 -14.82 -5.86 -15.80
CA MET A 40 -15.55 -5.45 -16.99
C MET A 40 -16.81 -6.29 -17.20
N LEU A 41 -16.69 -7.61 -17.06
CA LEU A 41 -17.79 -8.53 -17.28
C LEU A 41 -19.00 -8.23 -16.38
N LEU A 42 -18.74 -8.03 -15.09
CA LEU A 42 -19.77 -7.68 -14.10
C LEU A 42 -20.49 -6.38 -14.46
N ARG A 43 -19.72 -5.36 -14.84
CA ARG A 43 -20.26 -4.07 -15.27
C ARG A 43 -21.16 -4.22 -16.51
N LEU A 44 -20.74 -4.99 -17.50
CA LEU A 44 -21.55 -5.25 -18.70
C LEU A 44 -22.87 -5.96 -18.36
N ILE A 45 -22.82 -6.95 -17.47
CA ILE A 45 -24.03 -7.66 -17.03
C ILE A 45 -24.99 -6.70 -16.30
N GLU A 46 -24.47 -5.83 -15.44
CA GLU A 46 -25.26 -4.87 -14.66
C GLU A 46 -25.88 -3.76 -15.52
N GLU A 47 -25.08 -3.14 -16.39
CA GLU A 47 -25.49 -1.99 -17.22
C GLU A 47 -26.39 -2.41 -18.38
N GLU A 48 -26.06 -3.51 -19.06
CA GLU A 48 -26.69 -3.87 -20.35
C GLU A 48 -27.78 -4.95 -20.22
N LYS A 49 -27.82 -5.68 -19.09
CA LYS A 49 -28.79 -6.74 -18.78
C LYS A 49 -29.04 -7.67 -19.99
N PRO A 50 -28.01 -8.36 -20.48
CA PRO A 50 -28.10 -9.19 -21.69
C PRO A 50 -29.02 -10.38 -21.50
N THR A 51 -29.69 -10.79 -22.57
CA THR A 51 -30.44 -12.06 -22.60
C THR A 51 -29.63 -13.20 -23.22
N HIS A 52 -28.60 -12.87 -24.00
CA HIS A 52 -27.69 -13.83 -24.61
C HIS A 52 -26.24 -13.36 -24.45
N PHE A 53 -25.29 -14.28 -24.29
CA PHE A 53 -23.89 -13.95 -24.03
C PHE A 53 -22.92 -14.95 -24.67
N LEU A 54 -21.87 -14.45 -25.34
CA LEU A 54 -20.78 -15.26 -25.86
C LEU A 54 -19.42 -14.57 -25.67
N VAL A 55 -18.38 -15.37 -25.39
CA VAL A 55 -16.98 -14.94 -25.53
C VAL A 55 -16.26 -15.77 -26.58
N ALA A 56 -15.66 -15.11 -27.57
CA ALA A 56 -14.85 -15.77 -28.61
C ALA A 56 -13.36 -15.72 -28.26
N PHE A 57 -12.63 -16.80 -28.53
CA PHE A 57 -11.18 -16.90 -28.35
C PHE A 57 -10.50 -17.43 -29.61
N ASP A 58 -9.21 -17.08 -29.78
CA ASP A 58 -8.38 -17.64 -30.85
C ASP A 58 -7.97 -19.08 -30.53
N ALA A 59 -8.14 -20.01 -31.47
CA ALA A 59 -7.68 -21.38 -31.37
C ALA A 59 -6.37 -21.61 -32.15
N GLY A 60 -5.24 -21.29 -31.53
CA GLY A 60 -3.90 -21.56 -32.06
C GLY A 60 -3.26 -20.37 -32.81
N LYS A 61 -2.09 -20.63 -33.45
CA LYS A 61 -1.25 -19.58 -34.06
C LYS A 61 -1.34 -19.48 -35.58
N VAL A 62 -1.95 -20.45 -36.25
CA VAL A 62 -1.94 -20.56 -37.72
C VAL A 62 -3.37 -20.53 -38.23
N THR A 63 -3.66 -19.53 -39.05
CA THR A 63 -4.97 -19.31 -39.68
C THR A 63 -4.83 -19.40 -41.20
N PHE A 64 -5.95 -19.34 -41.93
CA PHE A 64 -5.90 -19.31 -43.40
C PHE A 64 -5.09 -18.10 -43.94
N ARG A 65 -5.13 -16.95 -43.24
CA ARG A 65 -4.33 -15.74 -43.58
C ARG A 65 -2.81 -15.99 -43.57
N HIS A 66 -2.32 -16.87 -42.71
CA HIS A 66 -0.90 -17.25 -42.66
C HIS A 66 -0.45 -18.09 -43.87
N LYS A 67 -1.40 -18.75 -44.56
CA LYS A 67 -1.12 -19.48 -45.81
C LYS A 67 -0.97 -18.51 -46.98
N GLU A 68 -1.71 -17.40 -46.98
CA GLU A 68 -1.72 -16.38 -48.03
C GLU A 68 -0.59 -15.35 -47.86
N TYR A 69 -0.28 -14.95 -46.61
CA TYR A 69 0.83 -14.03 -46.31
C TYR A 69 1.63 -14.48 -45.08
N LYS A 70 2.86 -14.97 -45.30
CA LYS A 70 3.72 -15.56 -44.25
C LYS A 70 4.16 -14.57 -43.16
N GLU A 71 4.19 -13.28 -43.48
CA GLU A 71 4.62 -12.22 -42.55
C GLU A 71 3.45 -11.64 -41.73
N TYR A 72 2.21 -12.10 -41.96
CA TYR A 72 1.04 -11.71 -41.18
C TYR A 72 1.27 -12.04 -39.70
N LYS A 73 1.10 -11.04 -38.82
CA LYS A 73 1.43 -11.11 -37.38
C LYS A 73 2.88 -11.54 -37.05
N GLY A 74 3.78 -11.64 -38.04
CA GLY A 74 5.15 -12.15 -37.91
C GLY A 74 6.12 -11.26 -37.12
N GLY A 75 5.72 -10.02 -36.83
CA GLY A 75 6.45 -9.06 -35.98
C GLY A 75 5.81 -8.80 -34.61
N ARG A 76 4.68 -9.45 -34.28
CA ARG A 76 4.03 -9.25 -32.97
C ARG A 76 4.93 -9.78 -31.86
N ALA A 77 5.06 -8.98 -30.78
CA ALA A 77 5.72 -9.44 -29.57
C ALA A 77 5.01 -10.72 -29.06
N LYS A 78 5.79 -11.71 -28.62
CA LYS A 78 5.22 -12.92 -28.02
C LYS A 78 4.37 -12.51 -26.82
N THR A 79 3.19 -13.10 -26.69
CA THR A 79 2.35 -12.96 -25.49
C THR A 79 3.20 -13.24 -24.25
N PRO A 80 3.26 -12.32 -23.27
CA PRO A 80 4.00 -12.54 -22.03
C PRO A 80 3.55 -13.84 -21.36
N SER A 81 4.49 -14.60 -20.79
CA SER A 81 4.19 -15.86 -20.08
C SER A 81 3.14 -15.67 -18.98
N GLU A 82 3.22 -14.53 -18.30
CA GLU A 82 2.35 -14.08 -17.21
C GLU A 82 0.90 -13.86 -17.68
N LEU A 83 0.69 -13.51 -18.96
CA LEU A 83 -0.65 -13.43 -19.56
C LEU A 83 -1.08 -14.79 -20.12
N SER A 84 -0.16 -15.56 -20.70
CA SER A 84 -0.45 -16.88 -21.25
C SER A 84 -1.00 -17.86 -20.20
N GLU A 85 -0.49 -17.83 -18.96
CA GLU A 85 -0.99 -18.68 -17.86
C GLU A 85 -2.38 -18.27 -17.35
N GLN A 86 -2.84 -17.05 -17.66
CA GLN A 86 -4.12 -16.52 -17.21
C GLN A 86 -5.31 -16.90 -18.13
N PHE A 87 -5.07 -17.22 -19.40
CA PHE A 87 -6.16 -17.59 -20.33
C PHE A 87 -6.99 -18.79 -19.86
N PRO A 88 -6.40 -19.91 -19.39
CA PRO A 88 -7.17 -21.02 -18.82
C PRO A 88 -8.07 -20.59 -17.65
N LEU A 89 -7.58 -19.69 -16.80
CA LEU A 89 -8.35 -19.17 -15.66
C LEU A 89 -9.54 -18.32 -16.10
N ILE A 90 -9.38 -17.50 -17.15
CA ILE A 90 -10.49 -16.74 -17.74
C ILE A 90 -11.56 -17.69 -18.29
N LYS A 91 -11.15 -18.78 -18.93
CA LYS A 91 -12.09 -19.80 -19.42
C LYS A 91 -12.82 -20.52 -18.28
N GLU A 92 -12.12 -20.88 -17.20
CA GLU A 92 -12.74 -21.43 -15.99
C GLU A 92 -13.74 -20.44 -15.37
N LEU A 93 -13.36 -19.16 -15.29
CA LEU A 93 -14.18 -18.09 -14.76
C LEU A 93 -15.47 -17.91 -15.57
N LEU A 94 -15.38 -17.89 -16.91
CA LEU A 94 -16.55 -17.76 -17.78
C LEU A 94 -17.53 -18.92 -17.61
N ASN A 95 -17.03 -20.13 -17.38
CA ASN A 95 -17.88 -21.27 -17.02
C ASN A 95 -18.61 -21.06 -15.68
N ALA A 96 -17.92 -20.50 -14.67
CA ALA A 96 -18.54 -20.16 -13.40
C ALA A 96 -19.60 -19.06 -13.53
N PHE A 97 -19.43 -18.14 -14.49
CA PHE A 97 -20.44 -17.16 -14.86
C PHE A 97 -21.62 -17.75 -15.64
N GLY A 98 -21.55 -19.00 -16.14
CA GLY A 98 -22.58 -19.55 -17.01
C GLY A 98 -22.54 -18.98 -18.44
N ILE A 99 -21.40 -18.43 -18.87
CA ILE A 99 -21.24 -17.79 -20.18
C ILE A 99 -20.63 -18.77 -21.19
N ARG A 100 -21.22 -18.85 -22.38
CA ARG A 100 -20.73 -19.69 -23.47
C ARG A 100 -19.43 -19.14 -24.05
N GLN A 101 -18.56 -20.07 -24.44
CA GLN A 101 -17.26 -19.78 -25.04
C GLN A 101 -17.17 -20.51 -26.37
N PHE A 102 -16.54 -19.88 -27.37
CA PHE A 102 -16.32 -20.51 -28.67
C PHE A 102 -14.91 -20.22 -29.19
N GLU A 103 -14.25 -21.28 -29.68
CA GLU A 103 -12.96 -21.21 -30.36
C GLU A 103 -12.91 -22.32 -31.42
N LEU A 104 -12.34 -22.04 -32.59
CA LEU A 104 -12.27 -23.00 -33.70
C LEU A 104 -10.93 -22.91 -34.42
N GLU A 105 -10.20 -24.03 -34.50
CA GLU A 105 -8.88 -24.07 -35.14
C GLU A 105 -8.95 -23.59 -36.59
N GLY A 106 -7.98 -22.75 -36.97
CA GLY A 106 -7.88 -22.19 -38.33
C GLY A 106 -8.61 -20.85 -38.53
N TYR A 107 -9.41 -20.41 -37.55
CA TYR A 107 -10.14 -19.15 -37.55
C TYR A 107 -9.78 -18.30 -36.31
N GLU A 108 -9.87 -16.98 -36.44
CA GLU A 108 -9.63 -16.05 -35.31
C GLU A 108 -10.94 -15.74 -34.58
N ALA A 109 -10.85 -15.25 -33.34
CA ALA A 109 -12.00 -14.76 -32.57
C ALA A 109 -12.81 -13.73 -33.39
N ASP A 110 -12.10 -12.89 -34.12
CA ASP A 110 -12.62 -11.87 -35.04
C ASP A 110 -13.56 -12.46 -36.09
N ASP A 111 -13.18 -13.59 -36.69
CA ASP A 111 -13.97 -14.26 -37.73
C ASP A 111 -15.23 -14.91 -37.13
N ILE A 112 -15.10 -15.50 -35.95
CA ILE A 112 -16.23 -16.08 -35.18
C ILE A 112 -17.27 -14.98 -34.88
N ILE A 113 -16.80 -13.83 -34.39
CA ILE A 113 -17.62 -12.65 -34.12
C ILE A 113 -18.26 -12.13 -35.41
N GLY A 114 -17.49 -12.08 -36.50
CA GLY A 114 -17.95 -11.70 -37.84
C GLY A 114 -19.14 -12.53 -38.32
N THR A 115 -19.10 -13.85 -38.12
CA THR A 115 -20.20 -14.76 -38.48
C THR A 115 -21.46 -14.52 -37.64
N LEU A 116 -21.31 -14.32 -36.33
CA LEU A 116 -22.45 -14.13 -35.42
C LEU A 116 -23.13 -12.78 -35.63
N THR A 117 -22.37 -11.72 -35.87
CA THR A 117 -22.92 -10.40 -36.21
C THR A 117 -23.70 -10.46 -37.52
N ARG A 118 -23.25 -11.25 -38.52
CA ARG A 118 -23.99 -11.43 -39.79
C ARG A 118 -25.31 -12.14 -39.55
N ALA A 119 -25.28 -13.23 -38.80
CA ALA A 119 -26.49 -13.97 -38.46
C ALA A 119 -27.48 -13.10 -37.66
N ALA A 120 -26.98 -12.19 -36.83
CA ALA A 120 -27.80 -11.23 -36.11
C ALA A 120 -28.44 -10.19 -37.04
N ASP A 121 -27.70 -9.65 -38.02
CA ASP A 121 -28.23 -8.76 -39.05
C ASP A 121 -29.36 -9.41 -39.85
N GLU A 122 -29.15 -10.65 -40.31
CA GLU A 122 -30.12 -11.43 -41.07
C GLU A 122 -31.40 -11.72 -40.25
N LYS A 123 -31.23 -12.03 -38.96
CA LYS A 123 -32.33 -12.29 -38.02
C LYS A 123 -32.89 -11.01 -37.38
N LYS A 124 -32.36 -9.83 -37.70
CA LYS A 124 -32.71 -8.51 -37.12
C LYS A 124 -32.68 -8.47 -35.59
N LYS A 125 -31.64 -9.07 -35.00
CA LYS A 125 -31.45 -9.15 -33.55
C LYS A 125 -30.30 -8.23 -33.11
N HIS A 126 -30.48 -7.56 -31.97
CA HIS A 126 -29.52 -6.59 -31.50
C HIS A 126 -28.30 -7.25 -30.84
N VAL A 127 -27.12 -6.84 -31.29
CA VAL A 127 -25.82 -7.28 -30.78
C VAL A 127 -25.01 -6.10 -30.28
N MET A 128 -24.41 -6.26 -29.11
CA MET A 128 -23.33 -5.41 -28.64
C MET A 128 -22.02 -6.19 -28.65
N LEU A 129 -21.10 -5.78 -29.51
CA LEU A 129 -19.77 -6.35 -29.64
C LEU A 129 -18.78 -5.56 -28.79
N VAL A 130 -18.11 -6.19 -27.84
CA VAL A 130 -17.11 -5.55 -26.98
C VAL A 130 -15.71 -6.03 -27.38
N SER A 131 -14.85 -5.10 -27.80
CA SER A 131 -13.44 -5.39 -28.12
C SER A 131 -12.53 -4.21 -27.81
N GLY A 132 -11.22 -4.47 -27.72
CA GLY A 132 -10.19 -3.45 -27.77
C GLY A 132 -9.71 -3.14 -29.19
N ASP A 133 -10.09 -3.96 -30.17
CA ASP A 133 -9.63 -3.84 -31.55
C ASP A 133 -10.60 -2.99 -32.39
N LYS A 134 -10.04 -2.01 -33.11
CA LYS A 134 -10.82 -1.13 -33.99
C LYS A 134 -11.20 -1.80 -35.30
N ASP A 135 -10.60 -2.94 -35.63
CA ASP A 135 -10.94 -3.67 -36.84
C ASP A 135 -12.38 -4.19 -36.79
N MET A 136 -12.91 -4.40 -35.58
CA MET A 136 -14.32 -4.71 -35.33
C MET A 136 -15.30 -3.64 -35.81
N LEU A 137 -14.87 -2.39 -36.02
CA LEU A 137 -15.74 -1.32 -36.51
C LEU A 137 -16.35 -1.64 -37.88
N GLN A 138 -15.70 -2.51 -38.67
CA GLN A 138 -16.23 -2.97 -39.96
C GLN A 138 -17.54 -3.78 -39.83
N LEU A 139 -17.84 -4.29 -38.62
CA LEU A 139 -19.03 -5.10 -38.34
C LEU A 139 -20.22 -4.28 -37.83
N ALA A 140 -20.07 -2.96 -37.65
CA ALA A 140 -21.15 -2.12 -37.17
C ALA A 140 -22.30 -2.01 -38.19
N SER A 141 -23.54 -2.10 -37.72
CA SER A 141 -24.75 -2.07 -38.54
C SER A 141 -25.93 -1.45 -37.77
N ASP A 142 -27.12 -1.44 -38.36
CA ASP A 142 -28.35 -1.04 -37.66
C ASP A 142 -28.69 -1.94 -36.45
N TYR A 143 -28.19 -3.18 -36.44
CA TYR A 143 -28.43 -4.16 -35.37
C TYR A 143 -27.18 -4.47 -34.55
N VAL A 144 -25.99 -4.09 -35.00
CA VAL A 144 -24.70 -4.37 -34.34
C VAL A 144 -24.04 -3.06 -33.90
N THR A 145 -23.88 -2.89 -32.59
CA THR A 145 -23.12 -1.77 -31.99
C THR A 145 -21.77 -2.28 -31.48
N VAL A 146 -20.68 -1.61 -31.84
CA VAL A 146 -19.33 -1.97 -31.43
C VAL A 146 -18.86 -1.07 -30.28
N ALA A 147 -18.63 -1.66 -29.12
CA ALA A 147 -18.13 -1.03 -27.91
C ALA A 147 -16.59 -1.20 -27.82
N ILE A 148 -15.86 -0.11 -28.05
CA ILE A 148 -14.39 -0.08 -28.01
C ILE A 148 -13.88 0.47 -26.68
N THR A 149 -12.99 -0.27 -26.02
CA THR A 149 -12.31 0.20 -24.80
C THR A 149 -11.24 1.27 -25.13
N ARG A 150 -11.14 2.37 -24.36
CA ARG A 150 -10.16 3.46 -24.61
C ARG A 150 -8.96 3.44 -23.66
N LYS A 151 -9.18 3.67 -22.37
CA LYS A 151 -8.14 3.67 -21.32
C LYS A 151 -8.35 2.49 -20.38
N GLY A 152 -7.61 1.41 -20.61
CA GLY A 152 -7.79 0.17 -19.87
C GLY A 152 -9.19 -0.40 -20.08
N ILE A 153 -9.93 -0.62 -19.00
CA ILE A 153 -11.26 -1.28 -18.97
C ILE A 153 -12.43 -0.37 -18.55
N SER A 154 -12.19 0.90 -18.21
CA SER A 154 -13.19 1.76 -17.55
C SER A 154 -13.93 2.74 -18.47
N GLU A 155 -13.35 3.12 -19.61
CA GLU A 155 -13.99 4.01 -20.60
C GLU A 155 -14.30 3.23 -21.88
N VAL A 156 -15.58 3.13 -22.23
CA VAL A 156 -16.10 2.44 -23.42
C VAL A 156 -16.75 3.46 -24.35
N GLU A 157 -16.40 3.43 -25.63
CA GLU A 157 -17.04 4.22 -26.69
C GLU A 157 -17.87 3.29 -27.57
N HIS A 158 -19.14 3.64 -27.81
CA HIS A 158 -20.04 2.88 -28.65
C HIS A 158 -20.03 3.41 -30.08
N TYR A 159 -19.96 2.52 -31.05
CA TYR A 159 -19.90 2.82 -32.47
C TYR A 159 -21.00 2.07 -33.21
N GLY A 160 -21.98 2.80 -33.72
CA GLY A 160 -22.84 2.37 -34.81
C GLY A 160 -22.46 3.07 -36.12
N PRO A 161 -23.23 2.88 -37.19
CA PRO A 161 -22.96 3.51 -38.49
C PRO A 161 -22.85 5.04 -38.42
N LYS A 162 -23.67 5.69 -37.59
CA LYS A 162 -23.67 7.16 -37.43
C LYS A 162 -22.42 7.66 -36.74
N GLU A 163 -22.01 7.02 -35.66
CA GLU A 163 -20.83 7.43 -34.90
C GLU A 163 -19.54 7.20 -35.69
N ILE A 164 -19.52 6.18 -36.55
CA ILE A 164 -18.42 5.94 -37.49
C ILE A 164 -18.40 7.04 -38.57
N GLU A 165 -19.55 7.43 -39.12
CA GLU A 165 -19.67 8.53 -40.07
C GLU A 165 -19.23 9.86 -39.46
N GLU A 166 -19.66 10.18 -38.24
CA GLU A 166 -19.28 11.41 -37.54
C GLU A 166 -17.77 11.49 -37.25
N LYS A 167 -17.16 10.36 -36.87
CA LYS A 167 -15.76 10.33 -36.46
C LYS A 167 -14.79 10.19 -37.63
N TYR A 168 -15.11 9.34 -38.59
CA TYR A 168 -14.22 8.98 -39.69
C TYR A 168 -14.67 9.56 -41.03
N GLY A 169 -15.93 9.98 -41.18
CA GLY A 169 -16.51 10.37 -42.48
C GLY A 169 -16.79 9.17 -43.40
N LEU A 170 -16.79 7.96 -42.85
CA LEU A 170 -16.87 6.70 -43.58
C LEU A 170 -18.07 5.87 -43.13
N LYS A 171 -18.52 4.96 -43.99
CA LYS A 171 -19.40 3.85 -43.62
C LYS A 171 -18.60 2.70 -42.98
N PRO A 172 -19.22 1.83 -42.17
CA PRO A 172 -18.56 0.66 -41.59
C PRO A 172 -17.81 -0.19 -42.61
N GLU A 173 -18.42 -0.46 -43.77
CA GLU A 173 -17.81 -1.22 -44.88
C GLU A 173 -16.55 -0.57 -45.47
N GLN A 174 -16.35 0.75 -45.29
CA GLN A 174 -15.18 1.46 -45.79
C GLN A 174 -14.01 1.45 -44.78
N ILE A 175 -14.20 0.89 -43.58
CA ILE A 175 -13.10 0.72 -42.61
C ILE A 175 -12.04 -0.25 -43.16
N ILE A 176 -12.45 -1.32 -43.85
CA ILE A 176 -11.54 -2.24 -44.53
C ILE A 176 -10.82 -1.57 -45.71
N ASP A 177 -11.49 -0.66 -46.42
CA ASP A 177 -10.86 0.12 -47.49
C ASP A 177 -9.77 1.05 -46.93
N MET A 178 -10.04 1.68 -45.80
CA MET A 178 -9.06 2.54 -45.12
C MET A 178 -7.81 1.73 -44.71
N LYS A 179 -8.00 0.54 -44.16
CA LYS A 179 -6.92 -0.40 -43.81
C LYS A 179 -6.17 -0.90 -45.04
N GLY A 180 -6.87 -1.17 -46.14
CA GLY A 180 -6.25 -1.55 -47.41
C GLY A 180 -5.30 -0.47 -47.95
N LEU A 181 -5.65 0.81 -47.82
CA LEU A 181 -4.81 1.92 -48.26
C LEU A 181 -3.67 2.24 -47.30
N MET A 182 -3.93 2.27 -45.98
CA MET A 182 -2.95 2.75 -44.99
C MET A 182 -2.10 1.64 -44.34
N GLY A 183 -2.55 0.39 -44.43
CA GLY A 183 -1.97 -0.76 -43.72
C GLY A 183 -2.36 -0.83 -42.25
N ASP A 184 -1.77 -1.79 -41.55
CA ASP A 184 -1.90 -2.02 -40.12
C ASP A 184 -0.57 -2.50 -39.53
N SER A 185 0.11 -1.63 -38.77
CA SER A 185 1.38 -1.98 -38.15
C SER A 185 1.27 -3.01 -37.02
N SER A 186 0.11 -3.13 -36.36
CA SER A 186 -0.14 -4.11 -35.28
C SER A 186 -0.22 -5.53 -35.83
N ASP A 187 -0.78 -5.68 -37.03
CA ASP A 187 -0.93 -6.97 -37.74
C ASP A 187 0.14 -7.22 -38.79
N ASN A 188 1.06 -6.27 -38.95
CA ASN A 188 2.09 -6.29 -39.97
C ASN A 188 1.48 -6.34 -41.40
N ILE A 189 0.40 -5.59 -41.61
CA ILE A 189 -0.23 -5.37 -42.91
C ILE A 189 0.40 -4.11 -43.53
N PRO A 190 1.05 -4.21 -44.71
CA PRO A 190 1.94 -3.17 -45.22
C PRO A 190 1.25 -1.91 -45.76
N GLY A 191 0.05 -2.00 -46.35
CA GLY A 191 -0.65 -0.85 -46.97
C GLY A 191 0.14 -0.20 -48.12
N ILE A 192 -0.30 0.97 -48.61
CA ILE A 192 0.44 1.75 -49.63
C ILE A 192 1.51 2.60 -48.94
N PRO A 193 2.81 2.46 -49.27
CA PRO A 193 3.90 3.20 -48.63
C PRO A 193 3.73 4.73 -48.62
N GLY A 194 3.61 5.28 -47.41
CA GLY A 194 3.45 6.71 -47.17
C GLY A 194 2.04 7.24 -47.44
N VAL A 195 1.03 6.36 -47.49
CA VAL A 195 -0.37 6.69 -47.27
C VAL A 195 -0.68 6.36 -45.80
N GLY A 196 -0.97 7.37 -44.99
CA GLY A 196 -1.45 7.20 -43.62
C GLY A 196 -2.95 7.46 -43.51
N GLU A 197 -3.52 7.30 -42.32
CA GLU A 197 -4.96 7.46 -42.03
C GLU A 197 -5.59 8.70 -42.69
N LYS A 198 -5.01 9.90 -42.51
CA LYS A 198 -5.53 11.14 -43.11
C LYS A 198 -5.58 11.13 -44.64
N THR A 199 -4.59 10.51 -45.27
CA THR A 199 -4.51 10.42 -46.74
C THR A 199 -5.50 9.38 -47.25
N ALA A 200 -5.63 8.25 -46.56
CA ALA A 200 -6.62 7.22 -46.89
C ALA A 200 -8.04 7.77 -46.79
N LEU A 201 -8.39 8.47 -45.71
CA LEU A 201 -9.71 9.12 -45.55
C LEU A 201 -10.02 10.08 -46.70
N LYS A 202 -9.05 10.92 -47.11
CA LYS A 202 -9.24 11.84 -48.23
C LYS A 202 -9.55 11.10 -49.54
N LEU A 203 -8.83 10.03 -49.83
CA LEU A 203 -9.04 9.24 -51.06
C LEU A 203 -10.40 8.52 -51.03
N LEU A 204 -10.83 8.02 -49.87
CA LEU A 204 -12.11 7.33 -49.73
C LEU A 204 -13.31 8.28 -49.75
N HIS A 205 -13.18 9.51 -49.27
CA HIS A 205 -14.23 10.52 -49.44
C HIS A 205 -14.43 10.91 -50.92
N GLU A 206 -13.37 10.86 -51.72
CA GLU A 206 -13.40 11.24 -53.14
C GLU A 206 -13.86 10.08 -54.04
N TYR A 207 -13.36 8.86 -53.78
CA TYR A 207 -13.53 7.72 -54.68
C TYR A 207 -14.34 6.56 -54.09
N GLY A 208 -14.59 6.52 -52.78
CA GLY A 208 -15.47 5.55 -52.13
C GLY A 208 -14.78 4.25 -51.65
N SER A 209 -14.08 3.52 -52.52
CA SER A 209 -13.44 2.24 -52.15
C SER A 209 -12.00 2.13 -52.64
N VAL A 210 -11.24 1.15 -52.13
CA VAL A 210 -9.88 0.84 -52.64
C VAL A 210 -9.92 0.60 -54.15
N GLU A 211 -10.86 -0.21 -54.64
CA GLU A 211 -10.96 -0.53 -56.07
C GLU A 211 -11.19 0.73 -56.90
N SER A 212 -12.09 1.61 -56.47
CA SER A 212 -12.36 2.87 -57.16
C SER A 212 -11.16 3.83 -57.13
N VAL A 213 -10.41 3.89 -56.02
CA VAL A 213 -9.14 4.65 -55.94
C VAL A 213 -8.11 4.10 -56.94
N LEU A 214 -8.05 2.78 -57.10
CA LEU A 214 -7.14 2.14 -58.05
C LEU A 214 -7.57 2.35 -59.51
N GLU A 215 -8.88 2.30 -59.80
CA GLU A 215 -9.44 2.57 -61.13
C GLU A 215 -9.23 4.03 -61.56
N HIS A 216 -9.35 4.97 -60.63
CA HIS A 216 -9.15 6.41 -60.87
C HIS A 216 -7.72 6.88 -60.56
N ALA A 217 -6.76 5.95 -60.40
CA ALA A 217 -5.37 6.30 -60.06
C ALA A 217 -4.74 7.27 -61.07
N ASP A 218 -5.23 7.31 -62.32
CA ASP A 218 -4.77 8.23 -63.35
C ASP A 218 -5.12 9.71 -63.13
N GLU A 219 -6.15 9.99 -62.32
CA GLU A 219 -6.64 11.33 -61.99
C GLU A 219 -5.87 11.97 -60.82
N LEU A 220 -5.15 11.14 -60.05
CA LEU A 220 -4.32 11.59 -58.94
C LEU A 220 -3.11 12.40 -59.44
N LYS A 221 -2.67 13.39 -58.66
CA LYS A 221 -1.56 14.30 -59.03
C LYS A 221 -0.24 13.92 -58.36
N GLY A 222 0.86 14.08 -59.10
CA GLY A 222 2.23 13.95 -58.60
C GLY A 222 2.57 12.57 -58.06
N LYS A 223 3.42 12.51 -57.01
CA LYS A 223 3.91 11.26 -56.40
C LYS A 223 2.81 10.34 -55.85
N MET A 224 1.59 10.84 -55.62
CA MET A 224 0.48 10.00 -55.14
C MET A 224 0.00 9.04 -56.22
N LYS A 225 -0.04 9.49 -57.49
CA LYS A 225 -0.37 8.65 -58.64
C LYS A 225 0.60 7.48 -58.79
N GLU A 226 1.89 7.76 -58.71
CA GLU A 226 2.96 6.76 -58.80
C GLU A 226 2.80 5.72 -57.68
N LYS A 227 2.64 6.17 -56.43
CA LYS A 227 2.45 5.29 -55.26
C LYS A 227 1.24 4.37 -55.38
N VAL A 228 0.10 4.89 -55.79
CA VAL A 228 -1.15 4.11 -55.90
C VAL A 228 -1.05 3.08 -57.04
N LYS A 229 -0.43 3.44 -58.17
CA LYS A 229 -0.22 2.50 -59.28
C LYS A 229 0.79 1.40 -58.96
N GLU A 230 1.93 1.76 -58.36
CA GLU A 230 3.01 0.82 -58.04
C GLU A 230 2.62 -0.18 -56.94
N ASN A 231 1.66 0.18 -56.08
CA ASN A 231 1.26 -0.62 -54.92
C ASN A 231 -0.20 -1.09 -55.01
N ALA A 232 -0.77 -1.17 -56.21
CA ALA A 232 -2.17 -1.55 -56.41
C ALA A 232 -2.49 -2.95 -55.86
N ASP A 233 -1.62 -3.92 -56.13
CA ASP A 233 -1.79 -5.30 -55.63
C ASP A 233 -1.57 -5.39 -54.12
N LEU A 234 -0.67 -4.56 -53.59
CA LEU A 234 -0.42 -4.47 -52.16
C LEU A 234 -1.64 -3.92 -51.40
N ALA A 235 -2.34 -2.94 -51.97
CA ALA A 235 -3.56 -2.37 -51.41
C ALA A 235 -4.71 -3.38 -51.42
N ARG A 236 -4.89 -4.14 -52.51
CA ARG A 236 -5.90 -5.21 -52.59
C ARG A 236 -5.63 -6.32 -51.58
N MET A 237 -4.40 -6.80 -51.51
CA MET A 237 -3.98 -7.82 -50.53
C MET A 237 -4.15 -7.30 -49.09
N SER A 238 -3.80 -6.05 -48.83
CA SER A 238 -3.96 -5.46 -47.49
C SER A 238 -5.43 -5.35 -47.08
N LYS A 239 -6.32 -5.00 -48.02
CA LYS A 239 -7.77 -4.99 -47.79
C LYS A 239 -8.30 -6.40 -47.52
N GLU A 240 -7.88 -7.39 -48.30
CA GLU A 240 -8.28 -8.79 -48.13
C GLU A 240 -7.86 -9.34 -46.76
N LEU A 241 -6.60 -9.10 -46.35
CA LEU A 241 -6.09 -9.51 -45.04
C LEU A 241 -6.83 -8.84 -43.87
N ALA A 242 -7.18 -7.56 -44.00
CA ALA A 242 -7.91 -6.80 -42.98
C ALA A 242 -9.42 -7.09 -42.93
N THR A 243 -9.96 -7.80 -43.93
CA THR A 243 -11.38 -8.14 -43.98
C THR A 243 -11.66 -9.31 -43.04
N ILE A 244 -12.60 -9.13 -42.11
CA ILE A 244 -13.06 -10.18 -41.20
C ILE A 244 -13.88 -11.19 -41.99
N PHE A 245 -13.53 -12.47 -41.86
CA PHE A 245 -14.24 -13.54 -42.54
C PHE A 245 -15.52 -13.88 -41.77
N ARG A 246 -16.69 -13.77 -42.43
CA ARG A 246 -18.01 -13.90 -41.77
C ARG A 246 -18.70 -15.25 -42.03
N GLU A 247 -18.02 -16.26 -42.58
CA GLU A 247 -18.62 -17.56 -42.90
C GLU A 247 -17.96 -18.75 -42.18
N VAL A 248 -17.55 -18.57 -40.93
CA VAL A 248 -16.97 -19.63 -40.10
C VAL A 248 -17.97 -20.79 -39.97
N PRO A 249 -17.57 -22.05 -40.17
CA PRO A 249 -18.47 -23.21 -40.11
C PRO A 249 -18.81 -23.55 -38.64
N MET A 250 -19.75 -22.80 -38.07
CA MET A 250 -20.28 -23.00 -36.73
C MET A 250 -21.76 -23.41 -36.77
N SER A 251 -22.14 -24.32 -35.87
CA SER A 251 -23.52 -24.80 -35.72
C SER A 251 -24.29 -24.09 -34.60
N THR A 252 -23.73 -23.00 -34.04
CA THR A 252 -24.29 -22.35 -32.86
C THR A 252 -25.60 -21.64 -33.20
N GLU A 253 -26.70 -22.17 -32.66
CA GLU A 253 -28.01 -21.55 -32.80
C GLU A 253 -28.21 -20.44 -31.77
N TRP A 254 -29.07 -19.48 -32.07
CA TRP A 254 -29.29 -18.32 -31.21
C TRP A 254 -29.78 -18.74 -29.80
N ASP A 255 -30.60 -19.78 -29.73
CA ASP A 255 -31.15 -20.30 -28.48
C ASP A 255 -30.10 -20.98 -27.57
N GLU A 256 -28.93 -21.34 -28.12
CA GLU A 256 -27.82 -21.92 -27.34
C GLU A 256 -27.01 -20.85 -26.59
N LEU A 257 -27.19 -19.57 -26.95
CA LEU A 257 -26.50 -18.42 -26.39
C LEU A 257 -27.23 -17.77 -25.21
N VAL A 258 -28.38 -18.32 -24.80
CA VAL A 258 -29.19 -17.77 -23.69
C VAL A 258 -28.36 -17.69 -22.42
N TYR A 259 -28.43 -16.53 -21.76
CA TYR A 259 -27.74 -16.26 -20.50
C TYR A 259 -28.75 -16.18 -19.36
N GLU A 260 -28.75 -17.17 -18.49
CA GLU A 260 -29.69 -17.28 -17.35
C GLU A 260 -29.13 -16.66 -16.05
N GLY A 261 -27.90 -16.12 -16.09
CA GLY A 261 -27.17 -15.65 -14.93
C GLY A 261 -26.09 -16.64 -14.45
N TYR A 262 -25.32 -16.23 -13.45
CA TYR A 262 -24.29 -17.05 -12.83
C TYR A 262 -24.83 -17.83 -11.62
N GLU A 263 -24.26 -19.01 -11.37
CA GLU A 263 -24.54 -19.77 -10.14
C GLU A 263 -23.69 -19.23 -8.99
N GLY A 264 -24.34 -18.59 -8.01
CA GLY A 264 -23.69 -17.97 -6.85
C GLY A 264 -22.58 -18.79 -6.19
N PRO A 265 -22.84 -20.06 -5.81
CA PRO A 265 -21.82 -20.91 -5.16
C PRO A 265 -20.60 -21.20 -6.04
N LYS A 266 -20.79 -21.49 -7.33
CA LYS A 266 -19.68 -21.78 -8.26
C LYS A 266 -18.83 -20.53 -8.51
N LEU A 267 -19.48 -19.38 -8.64
CA LEU A 267 -18.77 -18.11 -8.82
C LEU A 267 -18.01 -17.71 -7.55
N GLN A 268 -18.62 -17.91 -6.38
CA GLN A 268 -17.99 -17.64 -5.09
C GLN A 268 -16.76 -18.53 -4.86
N GLU A 269 -16.83 -19.82 -5.19
CA GLU A 269 -15.69 -20.74 -5.12
C GLU A 269 -14.55 -20.27 -6.04
N MET A 270 -14.88 -19.89 -7.28
CA MET A 270 -13.89 -19.37 -8.23
C MET A 270 -13.22 -18.09 -7.73
N PHE A 271 -13.99 -17.17 -7.14
CA PHE A 271 -13.43 -15.93 -6.59
C PHE A 271 -12.57 -16.17 -5.34
N ARG A 272 -12.90 -17.17 -4.52
CA ARG A 272 -12.03 -17.59 -3.41
C ARG A 272 -10.72 -18.17 -3.92
N LYS A 273 -10.77 -19.05 -4.94
CA LYS A 273 -9.59 -19.62 -5.60
C LYS A 273 -8.68 -18.55 -6.20
N LEU A 274 -9.27 -17.50 -6.78
CA LEU A 274 -8.55 -16.36 -7.36
C LEU A 274 -8.19 -15.27 -6.35
N GLU A 275 -8.61 -15.40 -5.08
CA GLU A 275 -8.43 -14.42 -4.00
C GLU A 275 -8.99 -13.02 -4.29
N PHE A 276 -10.10 -12.95 -5.02
CA PHE A 276 -10.77 -11.69 -5.37
C PHE A 276 -11.64 -11.15 -4.23
N LYS A 277 -11.01 -10.87 -3.07
CA LYS A 277 -11.68 -10.42 -1.82
C LYS A 277 -12.62 -9.22 -2.05
N SER A 278 -12.15 -8.22 -2.81
CA SER A 278 -12.95 -7.02 -3.13
C SER A 278 -14.18 -7.30 -3.99
N LEU A 279 -14.16 -8.35 -4.83
CA LEU A 279 -15.32 -8.74 -5.64
C LEU A 279 -16.25 -9.66 -4.86
N LEU A 280 -15.71 -10.49 -3.97
CA LEU A 280 -16.48 -11.30 -3.01
C LEU A 280 -17.33 -10.42 -2.08
N GLU A 281 -16.81 -9.27 -1.65
CA GLU A 281 -17.52 -8.33 -0.78
C GLU A 281 -18.58 -7.49 -1.53
N LYS A 282 -18.40 -7.28 -2.84
CA LYS A 282 -19.25 -6.40 -3.65
C LYS A 282 -20.48 -7.09 -4.24
N LEU A 283 -20.42 -8.41 -4.45
CA LEU A 283 -21.48 -9.15 -5.10
C LEU A 283 -22.34 -9.89 -4.09
N ASP A 284 -23.65 -9.70 -4.21
CA ASP A 284 -24.64 -10.57 -3.57
C ASP A 284 -24.76 -11.85 -4.42
N PHE A 285 -24.32 -12.97 -3.88
CA PHE A 285 -24.33 -14.25 -4.59
C PHE A 285 -25.70 -14.93 -4.58
N GLY A 286 -26.73 -14.31 -3.98
CA GLY A 286 -28.08 -14.86 -3.94
C GLY A 286 -28.14 -16.11 -3.05
N ASN A 287 -28.84 -16.00 -1.93
CA ASN A 287 -29.01 -17.11 -0.98
C ASN A 287 -29.75 -18.31 -1.61
N GLY A 288 -29.00 -19.23 -2.21
CA GLY A 288 -29.30 -20.65 -2.11
C GLY A 288 -28.76 -21.12 -0.77
N GLU A 289 -29.59 -21.83 0.00
CA GLU A 289 -29.36 -22.34 1.37
C GLU A 289 -28.19 -23.35 1.53
N THR A 290 -27.14 -23.25 0.71
CA THR A 290 -25.91 -24.02 0.84
C THR A 290 -24.71 -23.07 0.83
N GLY A 291 -24.60 -22.33 1.93
CA GLY A 291 -23.50 -21.43 2.27
C GLY A 291 -23.23 -21.34 3.78
N LYS A 292 -23.78 -22.26 4.58
CA LYS A 292 -23.08 -22.80 5.77
C LYS A 292 -22.31 -23.99 5.20
N GLU A 293 -20.98 -24.09 5.21
CA GLU A 293 -20.01 -23.84 6.27
C GLU A 293 -18.69 -23.42 5.55
N ALA A 294 -17.99 -22.36 5.93
CA ALA A 294 -17.13 -22.36 7.11
C ALA A 294 -16.99 -20.95 7.72
N GLY A 295 -18.08 -20.43 8.25
CA GLY A 295 -18.18 -20.36 9.70
C GLY A 295 -19.32 -21.29 10.05
N LYS A 296 -19.21 -22.13 11.07
CA LYS A 296 -20.45 -22.67 11.66
C LYS A 296 -21.31 -21.43 11.95
N GLU A 297 -22.51 -21.33 11.39
CA GLU A 297 -23.55 -20.56 12.04
C GLU A 297 -23.78 -21.27 13.36
N GLU A 298 -22.97 -20.90 14.34
CA GLU A 298 -23.19 -21.30 15.71
C GLU A 298 -24.38 -20.51 16.23
N ASP A 299 -25.10 -21.15 17.16
CA ASP A 299 -26.27 -20.55 17.79
C ASP A 299 -25.97 -19.12 18.21
N PRO A 300 -26.91 -18.18 18.00
CA PRO A 300 -26.74 -16.80 18.42
C PRO A 300 -26.33 -16.79 19.89
N VAL A 301 -25.17 -16.17 20.17
CA VAL A 301 -24.67 -16.06 21.54
C VAL A 301 -25.74 -15.30 22.33
N PRO A 302 -26.38 -15.91 23.35
CA PRO A 302 -27.38 -15.21 24.12
C PRO A 302 -26.68 -14.02 24.77
N PHE A 303 -27.30 -12.84 24.70
CA PHE A 303 -26.75 -11.65 25.33
C PHE A 303 -27.82 -10.91 26.15
N GLU A 304 -27.37 -10.10 27.10
CA GLU A 304 -28.23 -9.25 27.91
C GLU A 304 -27.68 -7.82 27.98
N VAL A 305 -28.57 -6.85 27.77
CA VAL A 305 -28.29 -5.43 27.98
C VAL A 305 -28.47 -5.13 29.47
N ILE A 306 -27.38 -4.77 30.15
CA ILE A 306 -27.38 -4.48 31.58
C ILE A 306 -27.69 -3.00 31.82
N LYS A 307 -28.83 -2.74 32.45
CA LYS A 307 -29.24 -1.42 32.94
C LYS A 307 -28.78 -1.21 34.38
N GLU A 308 -28.91 0.03 34.85
CA GLU A 308 -28.43 0.43 36.18
C GLU A 308 -29.05 -0.39 37.32
N ASP A 309 -30.33 -0.77 37.20
CA ASP A 309 -31.05 -1.61 38.17
C ASP A 309 -30.67 -3.11 38.09
N GLN A 310 -29.91 -3.51 37.08
CA GLN A 310 -29.51 -4.90 36.83
C GLN A 310 -28.00 -5.15 37.03
N LEU A 311 -27.24 -4.16 37.53
CA LEU A 311 -25.79 -4.28 37.71
C LEU A 311 -25.37 -5.46 38.62
N ALA A 312 -26.20 -5.83 39.59
CA ALA A 312 -25.97 -6.98 40.46
C ALA A 312 -25.92 -8.32 39.69
N VAL A 313 -26.59 -8.41 38.53
CA VAL A 313 -26.53 -9.59 37.65
C VAL A 313 -25.13 -9.73 37.07
N LEU A 314 -24.55 -8.63 36.58
CA LEU A 314 -23.21 -8.62 36.03
C LEU A 314 -22.16 -8.85 37.12
N GLU A 315 -22.32 -8.23 38.30
CA GLU A 315 -21.43 -8.40 39.45
C GLU A 315 -21.28 -9.87 39.85
N ALA A 316 -22.39 -10.63 39.86
CA ALA A 316 -22.40 -12.05 40.23
C ALA A 316 -21.60 -12.95 39.27
N VAL A 317 -21.31 -12.48 38.05
CA VAL A 317 -20.60 -13.26 37.02
C VAL A 317 -19.20 -12.71 36.68
N LEU A 318 -18.75 -11.61 37.30
CA LEU A 318 -17.47 -10.97 37.00
C LEU A 318 -16.26 -11.91 37.11
N ASP A 319 -16.31 -12.90 38.02
CA ASP A 319 -15.23 -13.87 38.20
C ASP A 319 -15.11 -14.89 37.06
N TYR A 320 -16.16 -15.05 36.24
CA TYR A 320 -16.17 -15.92 35.07
C TYR A 320 -15.84 -15.19 33.77
N ILE A 321 -15.96 -13.85 33.77
CA ILE A 321 -15.67 -13.02 32.60
C ILE A 321 -14.16 -12.95 32.39
N LYS A 322 -13.72 -13.39 31.22
CA LYS A 322 -12.34 -13.23 30.75
C LYS A 322 -12.24 -12.36 29.52
N ALA A 323 -13.21 -12.42 28.60
CA ALA A 323 -13.12 -11.66 27.36
C ALA A 323 -14.00 -10.41 27.42
N ILE A 324 -13.40 -9.28 27.05
CA ILE A 324 -14.08 -7.98 26.98
C ILE A 324 -13.80 -7.29 25.65
N HIS A 325 -14.68 -6.36 25.30
CA HIS A 325 -14.48 -5.43 24.18
C HIS A 325 -14.93 -4.03 24.62
N VAL A 326 -14.07 -3.03 24.42
CA VAL A 326 -14.38 -1.63 24.72
C VAL A 326 -14.51 -0.88 23.40
N GLU A 327 -15.72 -0.42 23.09
CA GLU A 327 -15.96 0.26 21.82
C GLU A 327 -15.62 1.75 21.93
N VAL A 328 -14.45 2.12 21.39
CA VAL A 328 -13.90 3.48 21.41
C VAL A 328 -14.21 4.21 20.11
N VAL A 329 -15.02 5.27 20.19
CA VAL A 329 -15.56 6.04 19.06
C VAL A 329 -14.66 7.23 18.71
N GLY A 330 -14.22 7.30 17.45
CA GLY A 330 -13.37 8.37 16.91
C GLY A 330 -11.92 7.95 16.74
N GLU A 331 -11.19 8.49 15.76
CA GLU A 331 -9.87 7.95 15.38
C GLU A 331 -8.79 8.16 16.47
N ASN A 332 -8.74 9.35 17.08
CA ASN A 332 -7.76 9.69 18.12
C ASN A 332 -8.28 9.28 19.52
N PRO A 333 -7.65 8.29 20.20
CA PRO A 333 -8.08 7.80 21.50
C PRO A 333 -7.96 8.81 22.66
N HIS A 334 -7.19 9.90 22.50
CA HIS A 334 -7.09 10.96 23.51
C HIS A 334 -8.30 11.91 23.52
N HIS A 335 -9.10 11.89 22.45
CA HIS A 335 -10.30 12.70 22.27
C HIS A 335 -11.56 11.87 22.01
N SER A 336 -11.44 10.54 22.07
CA SER A 336 -12.54 9.63 21.76
C SER A 336 -13.55 9.54 22.89
N ASP A 337 -14.77 9.19 22.51
CA ASP A 337 -15.79 8.74 23.44
C ASP A 337 -15.83 7.20 23.48
N ILE A 338 -16.58 6.65 24.43
CA ILE A 338 -16.77 5.21 24.60
C ILE A 338 -18.25 4.95 24.47
N ALA A 339 -18.63 4.06 23.55
CA ALA A 339 -20.04 3.70 23.35
C ALA A 339 -20.54 2.71 24.40
N GLY A 340 -19.68 1.77 24.81
CA GLY A 340 -20.01 0.78 25.83
C GLY A 340 -19.02 -0.38 25.85
N LEU A 341 -19.31 -1.34 26.72
CA LEU A 341 -18.52 -2.53 26.95
C LEU A 341 -19.33 -3.77 26.56
N GLY A 342 -18.72 -4.65 25.78
CA GLY A 342 -19.16 -6.03 25.62
C GLY A 342 -18.35 -6.93 26.55
N LEU A 343 -19.00 -7.86 27.23
CA LEU A 343 -18.36 -8.85 28.10
C LEU A 343 -18.89 -10.25 27.78
N TYR A 344 -18.09 -11.28 28.05
CA TYR A 344 -18.48 -12.67 27.83
C TYR A 344 -17.97 -13.58 28.95
N ASP A 345 -18.88 -14.38 29.54
CA ASP A 345 -18.60 -15.27 30.68
C ASP A 345 -18.27 -16.73 30.29
N GLY A 346 -18.23 -17.03 28.98
CA GLY A 346 -18.06 -18.39 28.47
C GLY A 346 -19.36 -19.08 28.03
N ASN A 347 -20.52 -18.48 28.34
CA ASN A 347 -21.84 -18.99 27.95
C ASN A 347 -22.73 -17.88 27.39
N LYS A 348 -22.71 -16.70 28.01
CA LYS A 348 -23.58 -15.56 27.71
C LYS A 348 -22.78 -14.27 27.56
N GLY A 349 -23.21 -13.44 26.62
CA GLY A 349 -22.72 -12.07 26.43
C GLY A 349 -23.44 -11.06 27.31
N TYR A 350 -22.76 -9.98 27.66
CA TYR A 350 -23.35 -8.86 28.39
C TYR A 350 -22.92 -7.56 27.73
N PHE A 351 -23.86 -6.64 27.59
CA PHE A 351 -23.57 -5.28 27.14
C PHE A 351 -23.84 -4.29 28.26
N LEU A 352 -22.90 -3.40 28.49
CA LEU A 352 -23.03 -2.29 29.42
C LEU A 352 -22.74 -0.98 28.69
N ALA A 353 -23.76 -0.13 28.53
CA ALA A 353 -23.60 1.21 27.98
C ALA A 353 -22.62 2.02 28.85
N PHE A 354 -21.86 2.92 28.22
CA PHE A 354 -20.82 3.65 28.94
C PHE A 354 -21.40 4.56 30.03
N GLU A 355 -22.56 5.17 29.81
CA GLU A 355 -23.28 5.98 30.78
C GLU A 355 -23.62 5.16 32.04
N THR A 356 -24.05 3.91 31.86
CA THR A 356 -24.33 2.99 32.97
C THR A 356 -23.06 2.63 33.72
N LEU A 357 -21.94 2.40 33.03
CA LEU A 357 -20.64 2.17 33.66
C LEU A 357 -20.15 3.36 34.49
N GLN A 358 -20.56 4.59 34.16
CA GLN A 358 -20.24 5.79 34.93
C GLN A 358 -21.15 6.02 36.15
N SER A 359 -22.28 5.30 36.26
CA SER A 359 -23.20 5.42 37.40
C SER A 359 -22.53 5.05 38.73
N VAL A 360 -23.00 5.62 39.85
CA VAL A 360 -22.44 5.31 41.18
C VAL A 360 -22.53 3.81 41.49
N ASN A 361 -23.61 3.17 41.05
CA ASN A 361 -23.89 1.76 41.28
C ASN A 361 -22.95 0.82 40.52
N ALA A 362 -22.28 1.28 39.46
CA ALA A 362 -21.34 0.47 38.68
C ALA A 362 -19.91 0.42 39.27
N GLU A 363 -19.72 0.90 40.50
CA GLU A 363 -18.42 0.87 41.20
C GLU A 363 -17.77 -0.51 41.25
N PRO A 364 -18.48 -1.63 41.54
CA PRO A 364 -17.86 -2.96 41.52
C PRO A 364 -17.26 -3.33 40.16
N ILE A 365 -17.91 -2.93 39.06
CA ILE A 365 -17.44 -3.20 37.69
C ILE A 365 -16.20 -2.36 37.39
N ARG A 366 -16.17 -1.08 37.79
CA ARG A 366 -14.98 -0.22 37.64
C ARG A 366 -13.80 -0.74 38.47
N GLN A 367 -14.06 -1.24 39.67
CA GLN A 367 -13.05 -1.88 40.51
C GLN A 367 -12.50 -3.15 39.86
N TRP A 368 -13.37 -4.00 39.30
CA TRP A 368 -12.97 -5.19 38.55
C TRP A 368 -12.11 -4.85 37.33
N LEU A 369 -12.47 -3.83 36.54
CA LEU A 369 -11.65 -3.33 35.43
C LEU A 369 -10.26 -2.87 35.90
N SER A 370 -10.20 -2.26 37.09
CA SER A 370 -8.98 -1.73 37.71
C SER A 370 -8.15 -2.76 38.49
N ASP A 371 -8.67 -3.98 38.66
CA ASP A 371 -7.99 -5.05 39.40
C ASP A 371 -6.96 -5.75 38.51
N ALA A 372 -5.71 -5.83 38.97
CA ALA A 372 -4.63 -6.48 38.22
C ALA A 372 -4.67 -8.02 38.32
N ASP A 373 -5.30 -8.57 39.36
CA ASP A 373 -5.39 -10.01 39.61
C ASP A 373 -6.54 -10.66 38.84
N LYS A 374 -7.47 -9.85 38.34
CA LYS A 374 -8.56 -10.31 37.47
C LYS A 374 -8.09 -10.31 36.02
N GLU A 375 -7.99 -11.50 35.44
CA GLU A 375 -7.55 -11.71 34.06
C GLU A 375 -8.55 -11.15 33.04
N LYS A 376 -8.08 -10.40 32.03
CA LYS A 376 -8.87 -10.00 30.86
C LYS A 376 -8.16 -10.26 29.54
N TRP A 377 -8.95 -10.61 28.53
CA TRP A 377 -8.56 -10.70 27.12
C TRP A 377 -9.33 -9.67 26.33
N ILE A 378 -8.66 -8.99 25.41
CA ILE A 378 -9.22 -7.87 24.66
C ILE A 378 -8.67 -7.83 23.23
N PHE A 379 -9.30 -7.02 22.40
CA PHE A 379 -8.75 -6.55 21.13
C PHE A 379 -8.37 -5.07 21.27
N ASP A 380 -7.09 -4.73 21.07
CA ASP A 380 -6.55 -3.37 21.17
C ASP A 380 -6.62 -2.78 22.59
N LYS A 381 -5.81 -3.36 23.49
CA LYS A 381 -5.63 -2.93 24.89
C LYS A 381 -5.17 -1.49 24.97
N HIS A 382 -4.21 -1.10 24.11
CA HIS A 382 -3.61 0.24 24.13
C HIS A 382 -4.69 1.31 23.97
N ARG A 383 -5.51 1.19 22.92
CA ARG A 383 -6.62 2.10 22.66
C ARG A 383 -7.66 2.13 23.78
N ALA A 384 -8.06 0.96 24.28
CA ALA A 384 -9.03 0.86 25.36
C ALA A 384 -8.52 1.49 26.67
N GLN A 385 -7.25 1.25 27.03
CA GLN A 385 -6.62 1.79 28.24
C GLN A 385 -6.56 3.32 28.20
N LEU A 386 -6.20 3.92 27.07
CA LEU A 386 -6.20 5.38 26.90
C LEU A 386 -7.58 5.98 27.10
N ALA A 387 -8.57 5.48 26.36
CA ALA A 387 -9.93 6.01 26.39
C ALA A 387 -10.55 5.92 27.79
N LEU A 388 -10.41 4.76 28.45
CA LEU A 388 -10.91 4.55 29.82
C LEU A 388 -10.20 5.46 30.84
N SER A 389 -8.88 5.63 30.71
CA SER A 389 -8.10 6.44 31.64
C SER A 389 -8.50 7.92 31.62
N TRP A 390 -8.81 8.47 30.44
CA TRP A 390 -9.35 9.83 30.33
C TRP A 390 -10.71 10.02 30.99
N LYS A 391 -11.45 8.93 31.19
CA LYS A 391 -12.73 8.92 31.90
C LYS A 391 -12.59 8.47 33.36
N GLY A 392 -11.36 8.36 33.87
CA GLY A 392 -11.06 8.05 35.27
C GLY A 392 -11.09 6.55 35.62
N ILE A 393 -11.17 5.65 34.63
CA ILE A 393 -11.21 4.20 34.84
C ILE A 393 -9.87 3.61 34.43
N LYS A 394 -9.21 2.88 35.33
CA LYS A 394 -7.96 2.18 35.01
C LYS A 394 -8.28 0.80 34.46
N LEU A 395 -7.66 0.44 33.34
CA LEU A 395 -7.73 -0.93 32.81
C LEU A 395 -6.48 -1.69 33.23
N ARG A 396 -6.64 -2.74 34.04
CA ARG A 396 -5.56 -3.61 34.53
C ARG A 396 -5.93 -5.09 34.37
N GLY A 397 -4.94 -5.96 34.53
CA GLY A 397 -5.13 -7.41 34.47
C GLY A 397 -5.38 -7.95 33.06
N VAL A 398 -5.19 -7.14 32.01
CA VAL A 398 -5.21 -7.65 30.63
C VAL A 398 -4.01 -8.56 30.46
N SER A 399 -4.27 -9.84 30.17
CA SER A 399 -3.25 -10.87 29.95
C SER A 399 -3.07 -11.22 28.47
N PHE A 400 -4.00 -10.81 27.61
CA PHE A 400 -3.92 -11.05 26.17
C PHE A 400 -4.64 -9.97 25.36
N ASP A 401 -3.91 -9.41 24.40
CA ASP A 401 -4.38 -8.56 23.31
C ASP A 401 -4.31 -9.30 21.96
N VAL A 402 -5.48 -9.50 21.35
CA VAL A 402 -5.67 -10.15 20.05
C VAL A 402 -5.03 -9.37 18.90
N LEU A 403 -5.02 -8.03 18.95
CA LEU A 403 -4.47 -7.19 17.89
C LEU A 403 -2.94 -7.37 17.81
N LEU A 404 -2.25 -7.30 18.95
CA LEU A 404 -0.80 -7.48 19.03
C LEU A 404 -0.38 -8.89 18.60
N ALA A 405 -1.11 -9.92 19.06
CA ALA A 405 -0.82 -11.31 18.70
C ALA A 405 -0.97 -11.54 17.19
N SER A 406 -2.04 -11.00 16.60
CA SER A 406 -2.32 -11.10 15.17
C SER A 406 -1.26 -10.37 14.33
N TYR A 407 -0.83 -9.20 14.78
CA TYR A 407 0.25 -8.45 14.14
C TYR A 407 1.59 -9.19 14.16
N LEU A 408 1.97 -9.82 15.28
CA LEU A 408 3.19 -10.62 15.33
C LEU A 408 3.15 -11.81 14.38
N LEU A 409 2.00 -12.49 14.31
CA LEU A 409 1.81 -13.64 13.43
C LEU A 409 1.81 -13.28 11.95
N ASP A 410 1.36 -12.08 11.59
CA ASP A 410 1.47 -11.57 10.22
C ASP A 410 1.49 -10.03 10.17
N PRO A 411 2.69 -9.42 10.16
CA PRO A 411 2.83 -7.97 10.13
C PRO A 411 2.66 -7.38 8.72
N THR A 412 2.42 -8.22 7.69
CA THR A 412 2.19 -7.77 6.31
C THR A 412 0.71 -7.63 5.96
N GLU A 413 -0.17 -8.10 6.84
CA GLU A 413 -1.61 -7.98 6.68
C GLU A 413 -2.05 -6.51 6.70
N SER A 414 -2.77 -6.09 5.66
CA SER A 414 -3.23 -4.71 5.53
C SER A 414 -4.44 -4.37 6.43
N THR A 415 -5.14 -5.39 6.93
CA THR A 415 -6.42 -5.25 7.62
C THR A 415 -6.44 -6.05 8.93
N LEU A 416 -5.93 -5.46 10.00
CA LEU A 416 -5.89 -6.07 11.32
C LEU A 416 -7.13 -5.72 12.16
N THR A 417 -8.34 -5.73 11.57
CA THR A 417 -9.59 -5.54 12.32
C THR A 417 -10.02 -6.83 13.02
N LEU A 418 -10.81 -6.75 14.09
CA LEU A 418 -11.30 -7.95 14.78
C LEU A 418 -12.07 -8.89 13.85
N SER A 419 -12.89 -8.34 12.93
CA SER A 419 -13.59 -9.12 11.91
C SER A 419 -12.63 -9.81 10.92
N GLY A 420 -11.59 -9.10 10.46
CA GLY A 420 -10.57 -9.65 9.57
C GLY A 420 -9.77 -10.77 10.24
N VAL A 421 -9.38 -10.57 11.50
CA VAL A 421 -8.68 -11.58 12.30
C VAL A 421 -9.56 -12.81 12.55
N ALA A 422 -10.85 -12.62 12.91
CA ALA A 422 -11.79 -13.73 13.07
C ALA A 422 -11.89 -14.58 11.80
N GLY A 423 -12.07 -13.94 10.64
CA GLY A 423 -12.12 -14.61 9.35
C GLY A 423 -10.83 -15.34 8.99
N LYS A 424 -9.66 -14.75 9.26
CA LYS A 424 -8.34 -15.33 8.97
C LYS A 424 -8.09 -16.65 9.72
N TYR A 425 -8.56 -16.74 10.96
CA TYR A 425 -8.35 -17.91 11.82
C TYR A 425 -9.56 -18.85 11.89
N SER A 426 -10.46 -18.76 10.90
CA SER A 426 -11.66 -19.61 10.78
C SER A 426 -12.55 -19.59 12.02
N VAL A 427 -12.55 -18.46 12.74
CA VAL A 427 -13.53 -18.17 13.79
C VAL A 427 -14.77 -17.58 13.12
N ALA A 428 -15.95 -17.88 13.66
CA ALA A 428 -17.22 -17.40 13.11
C ALA A 428 -17.19 -15.87 12.85
N SER A 429 -17.70 -15.48 11.68
CA SER A 429 -17.53 -14.13 11.16
C SER A 429 -18.19 -13.07 12.04
N LEU A 430 -17.69 -11.84 11.90
CA LEU A 430 -18.27 -10.62 12.45
C LEU A 430 -18.62 -9.69 11.30
N PRO A 431 -19.71 -8.91 11.40
CA PRO A 431 -19.91 -7.79 10.50
C PRO A 431 -18.74 -6.81 10.64
N ALA A 432 -18.34 -6.19 9.53
CA ALA A 432 -17.29 -5.18 9.56
C ALA A 432 -17.77 -3.92 10.32
N ASP A 433 -16.87 -3.23 11.02
CA ASP A 433 -17.22 -2.02 11.77
C ASP A 433 -17.87 -0.96 10.87
N GLU A 434 -17.42 -0.82 9.61
CA GLU A 434 -18.02 0.11 8.66
C GLU A 434 -19.47 -0.27 8.27
N GLN A 435 -19.84 -1.56 8.33
CA GLN A 435 -21.22 -2.01 8.09
C GLN A 435 -22.12 -1.69 9.28
N VAL A 436 -21.59 -1.77 10.50
CA VAL A 436 -22.34 -1.53 11.75
C VAL A 436 -22.48 -0.03 12.02
N PHE A 437 -21.39 0.72 11.92
CA PHE A 437 -21.33 2.12 12.31
C PHE A 437 -21.37 3.09 11.13
N GLY A 438 -21.08 2.65 9.89
CA GLY A 438 -20.84 3.54 8.76
C GLY A 438 -19.43 4.14 8.75
N LYS A 439 -19.12 4.99 7.76
CA LYS A 439 -17.80 5.62 7.57
C LYS A 439 -17.90 7.13 7.36
N GLY A 440 -16.93 7.87 7.89
CA GLY A 440 -16.80 9.32 7.70
C GLY A 440 -18.07 10.06 8.12
N ALA A 441 -18.60 10.91 7.23
CA ALA A 441 -19.82 11.68 7.50
C ALA A 441 -21.10 10.82 7.70
N LYS A 442 -21.07 9.53 7.36
CA LYS A 442 -22.20 8.59 7.57
C LYS A 442 -22.09 7.81 8.88
N PHE A 443 -21.06 8.05 9.69
CA PHE A 443 -20.88 7.37 10.97
C PHE A 443 -22.05 7.66 11.92
N LYS A 444 -22.63 6.62 12.52
CA LYS A 444 -23.64 6.69 13.57
C LYS A 444 -23.60 5.45 14.46
N LEU A 445 -23.86 5.65 15.75
CA LEU A 445 -24.08 4.53 16.65
C LEU A 445 -25.46 3.90 16.36
N PRO A 446 -25.55 2.56 16.27
CA PRO A 446 -26.83 1.88 16.14
C PRO A 446 -27.65 1.98 17.44
N GLU A 447 -28.90 1.54 17.40
CA GLU A 447 -29.74 1.44 18.60
C GLU A 447 -29.12 0.50 19.63
N GLU A 448 -29.40 0.75 20.92
CA GLU A 448 -28.76 0.11 22.07
C GLU A 448 -28.75 -1.42 21.98
N HIS A 449 -29.84 -2.04 21.55
CA HIS A 449 -29.93 -3.49 21.41
C HIS A 449 -28.96 -4.03 20.35
N LEU A 450 -28.91 -3.40 19.17
CA LEU A 450 -28.03 -3.82 18.07
C LEU A 450 -26.56 -3.53 18.39
N LEU A 451 -26.29 -2.42 19.08
CA LEU A 451 -24.96 -2.13 19.63
C LEU A 451 -24.55 -3.22 20.63
N GLY A 452 -25.43 -3.54 21.57
CA GLY A 452 -25.17 -4.53 22.61
C GLY A 452 -24.96 -5.94 22.07
N GLU A 453 -25.74 -6.34 21.07
CA GLU A 453 -25.54 -7.58 20.33
C GLU A 453 -24.15 -7.62 19.70
N ASN A 454 -23.79 -6.55 18.97
CA ASN A 454 -22.50 -6.47 18.29
C ASN A 454 -21.30 -6.51 19.25
N LEU A 455 -21.32 -5.72 20.34
CA LEU A 455 -20.20 -5.65 21.27
C LEU A 455 -20.06 -6.93 22.10
N SER A 456 -21.18 -7.54 22.50
CA SER A 456 -21.18 -8.84 23.18
C SER A 456 -20.58 -9.92 22.28
N LEU A 457 -20.94 -9.90 20.98
CA LEU A 457 -20.39 -10.82 20.00
C LEU A 457 -18.89 -10.58 19.77
N LYS A 458 -18.42 -9.32 19.74
CA LYS A 458 -16.98 -9.01 19.66
C LYS A 458 -16.20 -9.57 20.86
N ALA A 459 -16.70 -9.40 22.09
CA ALA A 459 -16.09 -9.98 23.29
C ALA A 459 -16.04 -11.51 23.21
N GLU A 460 -17.11 -12.13 22.70
CA GLU A 460 -17.14 -13.57 22.49
C GLU A 460 -16.11 -14.05 21.45
N ARG A 461 -15.94 -13.32 20.34
CA ARG A 461 -14.90 -13.63 19.34
C ARG A 461 -13.50 -13.50 19.90
N VAL A 462 -13.25 -12.50 20.75
CA VAL A 462 -11.98 -12.40 21.50
C VAL A 462 -11.75 -13.69 22.30
N SER A 463 -12.76 -14.19 23.02
CA SER A 463 -12.66 -15.43 23.79
C SER A 463 -12.25 -16.65 22.95
N ARG A 464 -12.73 -16.74 21.71
CA ARG A 464 -12.38 -17.84 20.79
C ARG A 464 -11.03 -17.69 20.12
N LEU A 465 -10.65 -16.46 19.79
CA LEU A 465 -9.41 -16.16 19.12
C LEU A 465 -8.21 -16.39 20.04
N VAL A 466 -8.34 -16.07 21.33
CA VAL A 466 -7.21 -16.13 22.28
C VAL A 466 -6.54 -17.51 22.32
N PRO A 467 -7.24 -18.65 22.50
CA PRO A 467 -6.59 -19.96 22.47
C PRO A 467 -5.88 -20.28 21.15
N VAL A 468 -6.49 -19.90 20.01
CA VAL A 468 -5.93 -20.16 18.68
C VAL A 468 -4.64 -19.35 18.45
N LEU A 469 -4.66 -18.07 18.82
CA LEU A 469 -3.51 -17.19 18.66
C LEU A 469 -2.38 -17.54 19.63
N LYS A 470 -2.70 -17.93 20.87
CA LYS A 470 -1.71 -18.44 21.84
C LYS A 470 -0.97 -19.66 21.27
N ALA A 471 -1.70 -20.66 20.78
CA ALA A 471 -1.10 -21.85 20.18
C ALA A 471 -0.21 -21.53 18.96
N LYS A 472 -0.61 -20.54 18.15
CA LYS A 472 0.21 -20.10 16.99
C LYS A 472 1.46 -19.32 17.39
N LEU A 473 1.39 -18.50 18.44
CA LEU A 473 2.57 -17.82 19.00
C LEU A 473 3.57 -18.85 19.55
N GLU A 474 3.08 -19.90 20.20
CA GLU A 474 3.89 -21.04 20.65
C GLU A 474 4.53 -21.80 19.48
N GLU A 475 3.74 -22.20 18.47
CA GLU A 475 4.22 -22.90 17.27
C GLU A 475 5.30 -22.10 16.52
N SER A 476 5.19 -20.77 16.53
CA SER A 476 6.13 -19.86 15.88
C SER A 476 7.29 -19.39 16.77
N GLY A 477 7.33 -19.78 18.04
CA GLY A 477 8.37 -19.35 18.98
C GLY A 477 8.34 -17.85 19.32
N MET A 478 7.23 -17.15 19.08
CA MET A 478 7.06 -15.72 19.34
C MET A 478 6.37 -15.43 20.68
N GLN A 479 6.23 -16.44 21.54
CA GLN A 479 5.57 -16.30 22.84
C GLN A 479 6.31 -15.33 23.77
N GLU A 480 7.63 -15.48 23.92
CA GLU A 480 8.46 -14.59 24.76
C GLU A 480 8.40 -13.15 24.23
N LEU A 481 8.58 -12.95 22.92
CA LEU A 481 8.42 -11.65 22.27
C LEU A 481 7.05 -11.00 22.58
N TYR A 482 5.99 -11.80 22.62
CA TYR A 482 4.66 -11.28 22.93
C TYR A 482 4.53 -10.86 24.40
N TYR A 483 4.83 -11.77 25.33
CA TYR A 483 4.56 -11.57 26.76
C TYR A 483 5.59 -10.68 27.47
N GLU A 484 6.85 -10.71 27.03
CA GLU A 484 7.94 -9.97 27.66
C GLU A 484 8.19 -8.61 27.00
N LEU A 485 7.78 -8.42 25.74
CA LEU A 485 8.01 -7.18 25.00
C LEU A 485 6.73 -6.47 24.56
N GLU A 486 5.98 -7.01 23.59
CA GLU A 486 4.91 -6.24 22.94
C GLU A 486 3.72 -5.94 23.86
N HIS A 487 3.31 -6.92 24.67
CA HIS A 487 2.16 -6.78 25.56
C HIS A 487 2.43 -5.84 26.76
N PRO A 488 3.59 -5.90 27.45
CA PRO A 488 3.97 -4.89 28.45
C PRO A 488 4.13 -3.50 27.85
N LEU A 489 4.78 -3.40 26.68
CA LEU A 489 5.03 -2.12 26.01
C LEU A 489 3.74 -1.34 25.73
N ALA A 490 2.63 -2.03 25.40
CA ALA A 490 1.34 -1.36 25.20
C ALA A 490 0.88 -0.55 26.43
N GLY A 491 1.19 -1.04 27.63
CA GLY A 491 0.92 -0.33 28.89
C GLY A 491 1.85 0.86 29.08
N VAL A 492 3.15 0.68 28.80
CA VAL A 492 4.16 1.76 28.86
C VAL A 492 3.79 2.90 27.92
N LEU A 493 3.43 2.58 26.67
CA LEU A 493 3.00 3.57 25.68
C LEU A 493 1.75 4.32 26.17
N ALA A 494 0.73 3.61 26.66
CA ALA A 494 -0.46 4.26 27.21
C ALA A 494 -0.11 5.25 28.34
N GLU A 495 0.83 4.91 29.23
CA GLU A 495 1.26 5.79 30.32
C GLU A 495 2.05 7.01 29.80
N MET A 496 2.99 6.82 28.87
CA MET A 496 3.73 7.92 28.23
C MET A 496 2.79 8.91 27.54
N GLU A 497 1.81 8.40 26.81
CA GLU A 497 0.88 9.24 26.05
C GLU A 497 -0.13 9.95 26.96
N LEU A 498 -0.59 9.30 28.04
CA LEU A 498 -1.40 9.97 29.07
C LEU A 498 -0.61 11.06 29.79
N ALA A 499 0.68 10.84 30.04
CA ALA A 499 1.55 11.87 30.61
C ALA A 499 1.64 13.07 29.66
N GLY A 500 1.96 12.84 28.38
CA GLY A 500 2.07 13.85 27.34
C GLY A 500 3.20 14.87 27.58
N ILE A 501 3.66 15.51 26.50
CA ILE A 501 4.72 16.52 26.56
C ILE A 501 4.13 17.93 26.52
N LYS A 502 4.61 18.82 27.39
CA LYS A 502 4.11 20.20 27.48
C LYS A 502 4.68 21.04 26.35
N VAL A 503 3.84 21.91 25.81
CA VAL A 503 4.19 22.83 24.73
C VAL A 503 4.03 24.27 25.20
N ASP A 504 5.08 25.07 25.05
CA ASP A 504 5.00 26.52 25.16
C ASP A 504 4.27 27.10 23.95
N LYS A 505 2.97 27.34 24.12
CA LYS A 505 2.07 27.86 23.09
C LYS A 505 2.47 29.25 22.61
N GLU A 506 3.02 30.09 23.47
CA GLU A 506 3.35 31.47 23.09
C GLU A 506 4.64 31.48 22.26
N SER A 507 5.66 30.72 22.67
CA SER A 507 6.87 30.50 21.86
C SER A 507 6.54 29.87 20.50
N LEU A 508 5.60 28.92 20.46
CA LEU A 508 5.16 28.29 19.21
C LEU A 508 4.44 29.28 18.27
N LYS A 509 3.56 30.15 18.80
CA LYS A 509 2.91 31.20 18.00
C LYS A 509 3.92 32.20 17.47
N GLN A 510 4.87 32.63 18.31
CA GLN A 510 5.93 33.56 17.91
C GLN A 510 6.75 32.98 16.75
N LEU A 511 7.18 31.72 16.87
CA LEU A 511 7.90 31.03 15.81
C LEU A 511 7.05 30.94 14.52
N GLY A 512 5.74 30.74 14.65
CA GLY A 512 4.81 30.79 13.53
C GLY A 512 4.74 32.14 12.82
N THR A 513 4.79 33.25 13.58
CA THR A 513 4.85 34.59 13.02
C THR A 513 6.17 34.82 12.27
N GLU A 514 7.29 34.44 12.88
CA GLU A 514 8.62 34.56 12.25
C GLU A 514 8.72 33.78 10.93
N ILE A 515 8.23 32.53 10.90
CA ILE A 515 8.20 31.71 9.69
C ILE A 515 7.27 32.31 8.62
N SER A 516 6.13 32.86 9.03
CA SER A 516 5.17 33.50 8.11
C SER A 516 5.78 34.73 7.42
N ASP A 517 6.53 35.55 8.16
CA ASP A 517 7.23 36.72 7.62
C ASP A 517 8.34 36.31 6.63
N GLN A 518 9.08 35.25 6.95
CA GLN A 518 10.08 34.67 6.03
C GLN A 518 9.44 34.10 4.76
N LEU A 519 8.33 33.38 4.90
CA LEU A 519 7.58 32.83 3.77
C LEU A 519 7.13 33.94 2.82
N LYS A 520 6.62 35.06 3.34
CA LYS A 520 6.22 36.20 2.54
C LYS A 520 7.39 36.78 1.74
N THR A 521 8.53 36.98 2.41
CA THR A 521 9.75 37.51 1.77
C THR A 521 10.25 36.60 0.65
N ILE A 522 10.30 35.28 0.87
CA ILE A 522 10.75 34.31 -0.14
C ILE A 522 9.73 34.21 -1.28
N MET A 523 8.44 34.24 -0.97
CA MET A 523 7.37 34.21 -1.95
C MET A 523 7.44 35.41 -2.90
N ASP A 524 7.65 36.62 -2.37
CA ASP A 524 7.81 37.84 -3.19
C ASP A 524 9.02 37.72 -4.13
N ARG A 525 10.14 37.18 -3.63
CA ARG A 525 11.34 36.91 -4.43
C ARG A 525 11.11 35.85 -5.51
N ILE A 526 10.35 34.79 -5.22
CA ILE A 526 9.96 33.77 -6.22
C ILE A 526 9.10 34.40 -7.31
N TYR A 527 8.14 35.26 -6.96
CA TYR A 527 7.28 35.94 -7.94
C TYR A 527 8.04 36.93 -8.80
N GLU A 528 9.00 37.65 -8.22
CA GLU A 528 9.89 38.55 -8.96
C GLU A 528 10.71 37.78 -10.00
N GLN A 529 11.36 36.68 -9.58
CA GLN A 529 12.15 35.83 -10.49
C GLN A 529 11.29 35.12 -11.56
N ALA A 530 10.09 34.69 -11.20
CA ALA A 530 9.16 34.09 -12.15
C ALA A 530 8.49 35.13 -13.07
N GLY A 531 8.53 36.42 -12.73
CA GLY A 531 7.81 37.49 -13.41
C GLY A 531 6.28 37.30 -13.44
N MET A 532 5.73 36.57 -12.46
CA MET A 532 4.29 36.36 -12.28
C MET A 532 3.98 35.77 -10.91
N THR A 533 2.74 35.95 -10.46
CA THR A 533 2.20 35.27 -9.29
C THR A 533 1.59 33.93 -9.69
N PHE A 534 1.77 32.90 -8.87
CA PHE A 534 1.18 31.58 -9.05
C PHE A 534 1.16 30.83 -7.71
N ASN A 535 0.46 29.71 -7.63
CA ASN A 535 0.46 28.87 -6.43
C ASN A 535 1.71 27.99 -6.40
N ILE A 536 2.70 28.37 -5.60
CA ILE A 536 3.98 27.65 -5.41
C ILE A 536 3.77 26.22 -4.88
N ASN A 537 2.70 25.99 -4.12
CA ASN A 537 2.35 24.67 -3.58
C ASN A 537 1.64 23.78 -4.60
N SER A 538 1.22 24.29 -5.76
CA SER A 538 0.60 23.50 -6.83
C SER A 538 1.68 22.92 -7.75
N PRO A 539 1.93 21.60 -7.76
CA PRO A 539 2.97 21.01 -8.60
C PRO A 539 2.76 21.27 -10.09
N LYS A 540 1.49 21.39 -10.51
CA LYS A 540 1.13 21.71 -11.89
C LYS A 540 1.56 23.14 -12.28
N GLN A 541 1.13 24.15 -11.51
CA GLN A 541 1.48 25.54 -11.80
C GLN A 541 2.99 25.78 -11.66
N LEU A 542 3.61 25.19 -10.63
CA LEU A 542 5.05 25.25 -10.46
C LEU A 542 5.78 24.59 -11.63
N GLY A 543 5.31 23.44 -12.12
CA GLY A 543 5.87 22.76 -13.28
C GLY A 543 5.77 23.61 -14.56
N GLU A 544 4.63 24.25 -14.81
CA GLU A 544 4.46 25.19 -15.93
C GLU A 544 5.47 26.35 -15.86
N VAL A 545 5.67 26.94 -14.67
CA VAL A 545 6.65 28.01 -14.49
C VAL A 545 8.09 27.52 -14.71
N LEU A 546 8.49 26.40 -14.10
CA LEU A 546 9.87 25.92 -14.18
C LEU A 546 10.23 25.41 -15.57
N PHE A 547 9.36 24.62 -16.20
CA PHE A 547 9.72 23.88 -17.42
C PHE A 547 9.21 24.54 -18.70
N GLU A 548 8.16 25.36 -18.65
CA GLU A 548 7.61 26.02 -19.84
C GLU A 548 7.98 27.51 -19.88
N LYS A 549 7.88 28.24 -18.77
CA LYS A 549 8.25 29.66 -18.75
C LYS A 549 9.76 29.87 -18.64
N LEU A 550 10.38 29.26 -17.64
CA LEU A 550 11.84 29.37 -17.39
C LEU A 550 12.66 28.38 -18.21
N GLN A 551 12.02 27.45 -18.93
CA GLN A 551 12.65 26.50 -19.85
C GLN A 551 13.78 25.67 -19.18
N LEU A 552 13.61 25.35 -17.88
CA LEU A 552 14.54 24.47 -17.18
C LEU A 552 14.48 23.04 -17.75
N PRO A 553 15.58 22.27 -17.68
CA PRO A 553 15.61 20.92 -18.24
C PRO A 553 14.67 19.97 -17.49
N VAL A 554 13.86 19.22 -18.23
CA VAL A 554 12.93 18.24 -17.63
C VAL A 554 13.69 16.97 -17.24
N GLN A 555 13.89 16.76 -15.94
CA GLN A 555 14.59 15.58 -15.41
C GLN A 555 13.69 14.33 -15.30
N LYS A 556 12.42 14.53 -14.91
CA LYS A 556 11.49 13.43 -14.61
C LYS A 556 10.03 13.87 -14.83
N LYS A 557 9.22 12.98 -15.40
CA LYS A 557 7.77 13.15 -15.54
C LYS A 557 7.03 12.12 -14.68
N THR A 558 5.90 12.53 -14.11
CA THR A 558 4.96 11.66 -13.41
C THR A 558 3.75 11.37 -14.31
N LYS A 559 2.83 10.50 -13.87
CA LYS A 559 1.57 10.23 -14.59
C LYS A 559 0.73 11.49 -14.82
N THR A 560 0.91 12.52 -13.99
CA THR A 560 0.08 13.74 -13.97
C THR A 560 0.79 15.01 -14.46
N GLY A 561 2.09 14.97 -14.79
CA GLY A 561 2.83 16.13 -15.29
C GLY A 561 4.33 16.07 -15.05
N TYR A 562 4.97 17.23 -14.91
CA TYR A 562 6.38 17.32 -14.52
C TYR A 562 6.56 16.99 -13.02
N SER A 563 7.59 16.23 -12.67
CA SER A 563 7.95 16.08 -11.25
C SER A 563 8.60 17.37 -10.76
N THR A 564 8.16 17.84 -9.61
CA THR A 564 8.79 18.95 -8.89
C THR A 564 9.26 18.48 -7.51
N ASP A 565 9.56 17.19 -7.33
CA ASP A 565 9.96 16.65 -6.03
C ASP A 565 11.35 17.18 -5.62
N ALA A 566 11.69 17.11 -4.33
CA ALA A 566 12.93 17.67 -3.80
C ALA A 566 14.18 17.21 -4.56
N GLU A 567 14.29 15.91 -4.88
CA GLU A 567 15.42 15.36 -5.65
C GLU A 567 15.54 15.97 -7.07
N VAL A 568 14.41 16.26 -7.71
CA VAL A 568 14.41 16.91 -9.03
C VAL A 568 14.82 18.36 -8.89
N LEU A 569 14.29 19.08 -7.90
CA LEU A 569 14.65 20.47 -7.64
C LEU A 569 16.12 20.62 -7.26
N GLU A 570 16.69 19.73 -6.45
CA GLU A 570 18.13 19.76 -6.10
C GLU A 570 19.02 19.65 -7.34
N LYS A 571 18.65 18.80 -8.30
CA LYS A 571 19.35 18.68 -9.60
C LYS A 571 19.17 19.92 -10.49
N LEU A 572 18.09 20.67 -10.28
CA LEU A 572 17.78 21.90 -11.01
C LEU A 572 18.34 23.17 -10.35
N ALA A 573 18.74 23.11 -9.09
CA ALA A 573 19.28 24.24 -8.34
C ALA A 573 20.44 24.96 -9.06
N PRO A 574 21.38 24.28 -9.76
CA PRO A 574 22.45 24.95 -10.49
C PRO A 574 21.99 25.77 -11.70
N TYR A 575 20.77 25.55 -12.20
CA TYR A 575 20.29 26.19 -13.42
C TYR A 575 19.61 27.54 -13.16
N HIS A 576 19.01 27.74 -11.99
CA HIS A 576 18.31 28.98 -11.66
C HIS A 576 18.07 29.12 -10.14
N ASP A 577 18.34 30.32 -9.61
CA ASP A 577 18.24 30.65 -8.18
C ASP A 577 16.84 30.39 -7.58
N ILE A 578 15.77 30.63 -8.36
CA ILE A 578 14.37 30.35 -8.01
C ILE A 578 14.18 28.95 -7.41
N VAL A 579 14.95 27.96 -7.86
CA VAL A 579 14.82 26.58 -7.41
C VAL A 579 15.28 26.44 -5.94
N GLY A 580 16.36 27.13 -5.56
CA GLY A 580 16.81 27.20 -4.17
C GLY A 580 15.76 27.87 -3.28
N ASP A 581 15.13 28.93 -3.78
CA ASP A 581 14.07 29.65 -3.09
C ASP A 581 12.81 28.79 -2.91
N ILE A 582 12.44 28.01 -3.93
CA ILE A 582 11.31 27.08 -3.88
C ILE A 582 11.58 25.96 -2.86
N LEU A 583 12.80 25.41 -2.83
CA LEU A 583 13.20 24.41 -1.85
C LEU A 583 13.06 24.97 -0.43
N HIS A 584 13.59 26.17 -0.20
CA HIS A 584 13.51 26.85 1.09
C HIS A 584 12.06 27.18 1.47
N TYR A 585 11.26 27.72 0.54
CA TYR A 585 9.84 27.99 0.74
C TYR A 585 9.08 26.74 1.17
N ARG A 586 9.30 25.60 0.50
CA ARG A 586 8.62 24.34 0.85
C ARG A 586 9.01 23.83 2.23
N THR A 587 10.28 23.98 2.62
CA THR A 587 10.73 23.66 3.97
C THR A 587 9.98 24.49 5.00
N LEU A 588 9.98 25.83 4.86
CA LEU A 588 9.28 26.73 5.78
C LEU A 588 7.76 26.52 5.77
N ALA A 589 7.15 26.32 4.60
CA ALA A 589 5.72 26.08 4.48
C ALA A 589 5.30 24.78 5.17
N LYS A 590 6.16 23.74 5.10
CA LYS A 590 5.97 22.50 5.85
C LYS A 590 6.15 22.73 7.36
N LEU A 591 7.15 23.50 7.79
CA LEU A 591 7.34 23.92 9.18
C LEU A 591 6.08 24.60 9.73
N GLN A 592 5.56 25.59 9.00
CA GLN A 592 4.37 26.35 9.36
C GLN A 592 3.12 25.45 9.44
N SER A 593 2.79 24.75 8.36
CA SER A 593 1.53 24.00 8.27
C SER A 593 1.53 22.75 9.14
N THR A 594 2.59 21.93 9.06
CA THR A 594 2.61 20.60 9.70
C THR A 594 2.95 20.71 11.18
N TYR A 595 3.91 21.56 11.53
CA TYR A 595 4.43 21.60 12.90
C TYR A 595 3.84 22.75 13.69
N VAL A 596 3.84 23.98 13.20
CA VAL A 596 3.28 25.10 13.98
C VAL A 596 1.75 24.98 14.09
N GLU A 597 1.03 25.03 12.97
CA GLU A 597 -0.43 24.97 12.97
C GLU A 597 -0.94 23.60 13.41
N GLY A 598 -0.25 22.52 13.01
CA GLY A 598 -0.57 21.16 13.42
C GLY A 598 -0.43 20.97 14.93
N LEU A 599 0.71 21.32 15.54
CA LEU A 599 0.88 21.19 16.98
C LEU A 599 -0.10 22.07 17.74
N LEU A 600 -0.32 23.32 17.32
CA LEU A 600 -1.26 24.23 17.98
C LEU A 600 -2.69 23.67 18.07
N LYS A 601 -3.13 22.90 17.06
CA LYS A 601 -4.44 22.23 17.05
C LYS A 601 -4.50 21.04 18.01
N GLU A 602 -3.40 20.32 18.16
CA GLU A 602 -3.32 19.14 19.03
C GLU A 602 -3.01 19.48 20.49
N VAL A 603 -2.60 20.72 20.81
CA VAL A 603 -2.34 21.08 22.22
C VAL A 603 -3.65 21.17 23.00
N ARG A 604 -3.80 20.27 23.98
CA ARG A 604 -4.93 20.25 24.89
C ARG A 604 -5.06 21.57 25.67
N PRO A 605 -6.26 22.21 25.69
CA PRO A 605 -6.46 23.47 26.40
C PRO A 605 -6.29 23.38 27.92
N ASP A 606 -6.69 22.25 28.51
CA ASP A 606 -6.70 21.99 29.95
C ASP A 606 -5.30 21.71 30.53
N THR A 607 -4.47 20.98 29.80
CA THR A 607 -3.13 20.58 30.28
C THR A 607 -1.98 21.39 29.65
N GLY A 608 -2.21 22.02 28.51
CA GLY A 608 -1.14 22.63 27.70
C GLY A 608 -0.18 21.60 27.10
N LYS A 609 -0.58 20.33 27.06
CA LYS A 609 0.24 19.22 26.55
C LYS A 609 -0.26 18.71 25.21
N VAL A 610 0.63 18.09 24.44
CA VAL A 610 0.28 17.25 23.30
C VAL A 610 0.40 15.78 23.70
N HIS A 611 -0.57 14.98 23.25
CA HIS A 611 -0.69 13.57 23.55
C HIS A 611 -0.67 12.82 22.22
N THR A 612 0.52 12.44 21.78
CA THR A 612 0.65 11.62 20.56
C THR A 612 0.08 10.23 20.80
N TYR A 613 -0.37 9.57 19.74
CA TYR A 613 -0.79 8.18 19.76
C TYR A 613 0.22 7.32 19.01
N TYR A 614 0.90 6.44 19.72
CA TYR A 614 1.81 5.45 19.17
C TYR A 614 1.04 4.24 18.63
N ARG A 615 1.48 3.72 17.49
CA ARG A 615 0.94 2.48 16.92
C ARG A 615 2.04 1.45 16.85
N GLN A 616 1.87 0.35 17.58
CA GLN A 616 2.77 -0.82 17.57
C GLN A 616 2.62 -1.66 16.30
N THR A 617 1.45 -1.63 15.64
CA THR A 617 1.07 -2.61 14.62
C THR A 617 1.05 -2.07 13.18
N ILE A 618 1.91 -1.09 12.85
CA ILE A 618 1.97 -0.50 11.50
C ILE A 618 3.20 -0.98 10.71
N ALA A 619 4.41 -0.73 11.22
CA ALA A 619 5.62 -1.02 10.46
C ALA A 619 5.93 -2.52 10.52
N ALA A 620 6.12 -3.19 9.38
CA ALA A 620 6.50 -4.61 9.37
C ALA A 620 7.89 -4.90 10.00
N THR A 621 8.69 -3.86 10.25
CA THR A 621 9.97 -3.95 10.95
C THR A 621 9.83 -3.86 12.48
N GLY A 622 8.62 -3.76 13.02
CA GLY A 622 8.40 -3.66 14.47
C GLY A 622 8.58 -2.25 15.05
N ARG A 623 8.96 -1.24 14.25
CA ARG A 623 9.09 0.15 14.74
C ARG A 623 7.74 0.73 15.17
N LEU A 624 7.76 1.53 16.22
CA LEU A 624 6.64 2.38 16.59
C LEU A 624 6.42 3.46 15.52
N SER A 625 5.17 3.88 15.36
CA SER A 625 4.81 5.07 14.58
C SER A 625 3.95 5.99 15.45
N SER A 626 4.04 7.30 15.24
CA SER A 626 3.36 8.32 16.05
C SER A 626 2.36 9.10 15.20
N GLN A 627 1.17 9.36 15.76
CA GLN A 627 0.05 10.06 15.11
C GLN A 627 -0.59 11.07 16.08
N TYR A 628 -1.31 12.06 15.53
CA TYR A 628 -2.10 13.05 16.29
C TYR A 628 -1.38 13.75 17.46
N PRO A 629 -0.23 14.43 17.27
CA PRO A 629 0.53 14.63 16.04
C PRO A 629 1.67 13.62 15.90
N ASN A 630 2.30 13.55 14.72
CA ASN A 630 3.49 12.73 14.52
C ASN A 630 4.75 13.43 15.09
N LEU A 631 5.16 13.01 16.28
CA LEU A 631 6.32 13.55 16.99
C LEU A 631 7.64 12.85 16.62
N GLN A 632 7.62 11.78 15.84
CA GLN A 632 8.84 11.13 15.35
C GLN A 632 9.51 11.92 14.21
N ASN A 633 8.75 12.73 13.48
CA ASN A 633 9.24 13.48 12.33
C ASN A 633 9.68 14.92 12.64
N ILE A 634 9.81 15.29 13.92
CA ILE A 634 10.22 16.66 14.30
C ILE A 634 11.63 16.93 13.75
N PRO A 635 11.79 17.95 12.87
CA PRO A 635 13.05 18.17 12.16
C PRO A 635 14.23 18.43 13.09
N ILE A 636 15.40 17.91 12.69
CA ILE A 636 16.63 18.01 13.48
C ILE A 636 17.84 18.53 12.69
N ARG A 637 17.81 18.43 11.35
CA ARG A 637 18.98 18.71 10.49
C ARG A 637 19.14 20.17 10.13
N LEU A 638 18.03 20.87 9.92
CA LEU A 638 18.02 22.30 9.58
C LEU A 638 17.73 23.09 10.84
N GLU A 639 18.46 24.19 11.04
CA GLU A 639 18.39 24.98 12.27
C GLU A 639 16.99 25.57 12.49
N GLU A 640 16.33 26.04 11.42
CA GLU A 640 14.96 26.53 11.43
C GLU A 640 13.97 25.45 11.89
N GLY A 641 14.18 24.21 11.44
CA GLY A 641 13.37 23.07 11.86
C GLY A 641 13.69 22.62 13.28
N ARG A 642 14.96 22.65 13.69
CA ARG A 642 15.41 22.28 15.03
C ARG A 642 14.78 23.21 16.07
N LYS A 643 14.62 24.50 15.79
CA LYS A 643 13.97 25.48 16.69
C LYS A 643 12.57 25.08 17.15
N ILE A 644 11.83 24.26 16.38
CA ILE A 644 10.55 23.70 16.83
C ILE A 644 10.72 22.89 18.12
N ARG A 645 11.86 22.22 18.34
CA ARG A 645 12.14 21.48 19.57
C ARG A 645 12.17 22.37 20.83
N LYS A 646 12.41 23.69 20.69
CA LYS A 646 12.42 24.64 21.83
C LYS A 646 11.08 24.77 22.52
N VAL A 647 9.97 24.55 21.79
CA VAL A 647 8.64 24.70 22.36
C VAL A 647 8.25 23.54 23.26
N PHE A 648 8.97 22.42 23.19
CA PHE A 648 8.73 21.25 24.03
C PHE A 648 9.51 21.40 25.33
N VAL A 649 8.77 21.62 26.42
CA VAL A 649 9.31 21.98 27.73
C VAL A 649 8.84 21.00 28.80
N PRO A 650 9.55 20.90 29.94
CA PRO A 650 9.11 20.12 31.09
C PRO A 650 7.73 20.56 31.59
N SER A 651 6.93 19.62 32.07
CA SER A 651 5.56 19.91 32.47
C SER A 651 5.47 20.73 33.77
N LYS A 652 6.48 20.58 34.63
CA LYS A 652 6.57 21.20 35.97
C LYS A 652 7.77 22.17 36.06
N PRO A 653 7.67 23.25 36.86
CA PRO A 653 8.80 24.13 37.12
C PRO A 653 9.96 23.39 37.81
N GLY A 654 11.19 23.70 37.42
CA GLY A 654 12.41 23.09 37.99
C GLY A 654 12.63 21.63 37.58
N TRP A 655 11.95 21.17 36.54
CA TRP A 655 12.23 19.89 35.89
C TRP A 655 13.02 20.16 34.61
N HIS A 656 13.73 19.15 34.13
CA HIS A 656 14.60 19.18 32.96
C HIS A 656 14.14 18.14 31.92
N ILE A 657 14.44 18.39 30.64
CA ILE A 657 14.35 17.38 29.60
C ILE A 657 15.68 16.63 29.55
N LEU A 658 15.60 15.31 29.54
CA LEU A 658 16.75 14.43 29.31
C LEU A 658 16.48 13.60 28.05
N ALA A 659 17.42 13.60 27.12
CA ALA A 659 17.37 12.81 25.90
C ALA A 659 18.48 11.77 25.92
N ALA A 660 18.15 10.54 25.53
CA ALA A 660 19.08 9.42 25.49
C ALA A 660 18.97 8.73 24.13
N ASP A 661 20.06 8.73 23.34
CA ASP A 661 20.10 8.20 21.97
C ASP A 661 21.10 7.05 21.84
N TYR A 662 20.71 5.97 21.14
CA TYR A 662 21.66 4.90 20.88
C TYR A 662 22.68 5.30 19.82
N SER A 663 23.95 5.24 20.17
CA SER A 663 25.04 5.50 19.25
C SER A 663 25.23 4.32 18.28
N GLN A 664 24.71 4.48 17.06
CA GLN A 664 24.92 3.59 15.91
C GLN A 664 24.39 2.15 16.10
N ILE A 665 23.22 2.00 16.75
CA ILE A 665 22.64 0.69 17.10
C ILE A 665 22.54 -0.27 15.92
N GLU A 666 22.15 0.20 14.73
CA GLU A 666 21.99 -0.65 13.55
C GLU A 666 23.32 -1.31 13.12
N LEU A 667 24.45 -0.59 13.25
CA LEU A 667 25.77 -1.15 12.92
C LEU A 667 26.30 -2.08 14.01
N ARG A 668 25.96 -1.82 15.28
CA ARG A 668 26.27 -2.72 16.40
C ARG A 668 25.53 -4.05 16.27
N VAL A 669 24.23 -3.99 15.92
CA VAL A 669 23.42 -5.17 15.59
C VAL A 669 24.04 -5.91 14.39
N LEU A 670 24.43 -5.19 13.32
CA LEU A 670 25.10 -5.81 12.18
C LEU A 670 26.39 -6.54 12.60
N ALA A 671 27.20 -5.94 13.47
CA ALA A 671 28.43 -6.55 13.99
C ALA A 671 28.14 -7.87 14.73
N HIS A 672 27.11 -7.89 15.56
CA HIS A 672 26.69 -9.09 16.28
C HIS A 672 26.19 -10.19 15.33
N ILE A 673 25.17 -9.90 14.50
CA ILE A 673 24.52 -10.92 13.66
C ILE A 673 25.44 -11.45 12.55
N SER A 674 26.37 -10.63 12.06
CA SER A 674 27.30 -11.04 11.00
C SER A 674 28.51 -11.80 11.52
N GLY A 675 28.80 -11.71 12.82
CA GLY A 675 30.00 -12.31 13.41
C GLY A 675 31.30 -11.71 12.89
N ASP A 676 31.28 -10.52 12.28
CA ASP A 676 32.48 -9.96 11.65
C ASP A 676 33.48 -9.42 12.68
N GLU A 677 34.63 -10.09 12.81
CA GLU A 677 35.66 -9.78 13.82
C GLU A 677 36.18 -8.33 13.76
N LYS A 678 36.37 -7.77 12.56
CA LYS A 678 36.88 -6.40 12.43
C LYS A 678 35.83 -5.37 12.83
N LEU A 679 34.58 -5.63 12.47
CA LEU A 679 33.47 -4.77 12.84
C LEU A 679 33.22 -4.83 14.36
N LYS A 680 33.30 -6.03 14.96
CA LYS A 680 33.22 -6.20 16.42
C LYS A 680 34.36 -5.49 17.15
N GLU A 681 35.60 -5.67 16.69
CA GLU A 681 36.78 -5.02 17.27
C GLU A 681 36.64 -3.50 17.30
N ALA A 682 36.12 -2.90 16.22
CA ALA A 682 35.91 -1.45 16.14
C ALA A 682 34.96 -0.94 17.24
N PHE A 683 33.87 -1.65 17.53
CA PHE A 683 32.93 -1.28 18.59
C PHE A 683 33.44 -1.61 19.99
N VAL A 684 34.14 -2.73 20.18
CA VAL A 684 34.74 -3.10 21.48
C VAL A 684 35.82 -2.10 21.90
N LYS A 685 36.56 -1.53 20.93
CA LYS A 685 37.57 -0.49 21.16
C LYS A 685 37.01 0.94 21.11
N ASP A 686 35.70 1.11 20.98
CA ASP A 686 35.00 2.41 20.86
C ASP A 686 35.60 3.33 19.78
N MET A 687 36.00 2.75 18.64
CA MET A 687 36.54 3.50 17.49
C MET A 687 35.40 4.14 16.69
N ASP A 688 35.67 5.29 16.04
CA ASP A 688 34.74 5.83 15.04
C ASP A 688 34.65 4.87 13.85
N ILE A 689 33.52 4.17 13.73
CA ILE A 689 33.33 3.15 12.71
C ILE A 689 33.42 3.72 11.29
N HIS A 690 33.05 4.98 11.06
CA HIS A 690 33.14 5.58 9.74
C HIS A 690 34.59 5.86 9.34
N THR A 691 35.39 6.34 10.30
CA THR A 691 36.83 6.53 10.10
C THR A 691 37.52 5.19 9.92
N LYS A 692 37.18 4.19 10.73
CA LYS A 692 37.72 2.84 10.61
C LYS A 692 37.40 2.20 9.25
N THR A 693 36.15 2.28 8.81
CA THR A 693 35.74 1.82 7.47
C THR A 693 36.53 2.57 6.38
N ALA A 694 36.75 3.88 6.52
CA ALA A 694 37.54 4.63 5.55
C ALA A 694 39.00 4.15 5.51
N MET A 695 39.66 3.96 6.66
CA MET A 695 41.02 3.44 6.73
C MET A 695 41.15 2.10 6.00
N ASP A 696 40.23 1.18 6.27
CA ASP A 696 40.31 -0.17 5.72
C ASP A 696 39.94 -0.24 4.23
N VAL A 697 38.97 0.56 3.78
CA VAL A 697 38.52 0.59 2.37
C VAL A 697 39.51 1.33 1.47
N PHE A 698 40.06 2.45 1.93
CA PHE A 698 41.02 3.26 1.18
C PHE A 698 42.47 2.82 1.38
N GLY A 699 42.75 1.98 2.39
CA GLY A 699 44.10 1.51 2.71
C GLY A 699 45.01 2.60 3.27
N VAL A 700 44.44 3.52 4.06
CA VAL A 700 45.13 4.69 4.62
C VAL A 700 45.17 4.64 6.15
N SER A 701 46.12 5.34 6.76
CA SER A 701 46.16 5.51 8.22
C SER A 701 45.07 6.47 8.70
N GLU A 702 44.76 6.45 10.01
CA GLU A 702 43.72 7.31 10.60
C GLU A 702 43.98 8.80 10.34
N ALA A 703 45.24 9.23 10.41
CA ALA A 703 45.64 10.62 10.17
C ALA A 703 45.48 11.06 8.70
N GLU A 704 45.37 10.12 7.77
CA GLU A 704 45.20 10.37 6.34
C GLU A 704 43.73 10.35 5.91
N VAL A 705 42.79 9.99 6.82
CA VAL A 705 41.36 10.02 6.54
C VAL A 705 40.86 11.46 6.51
N ASP A 706 40.55 11.95 5.31
CA ASP A 706 39.90 13.25 5.15
C ASP A 706 38.37 13.19 5.38
N ALA A 707 37.75 14.36 5.46
CA ALA A 707 36.30 14.48 5.67
C ALA A 707 35.46 13.84 4.56
N ASN A 708 35.98 13.80 3.32
CA ASN A 708 35.27 13.21 2.18
C ASN A 708 35.34 11.67 2.20
N MET A 709 36.48 11.10 2.57
CA MET A 709 36.65 9.67 2.80
C MET A 709 35.72 9.19 3.92
N ARG A 710 35.71 9.91 5.06
CA ARG A 710 34.79 9.59 6.17
C ARG A 710 33.33 9.70 5.76
N ARG A 711 32.95 10.75 5.02
CA ARG A 711 31.59 10.91 4.46
C ARG A 711 31.20 9.76 3.53
N SER A 712 32.13 9.33 2.68
CA SER A 712 31.90 8.21 1.75
C SER A 712 31.71 6.90 2.50
N ALA A 713 32.58 6.61 3.46
CA ALA A 713 32.47 5.44 4.33
C ALA A 713 31.18 5.44 5.16
N LYS A 714 30.75 6.61 5.67
CA LYS A 714 29.45 6.77 6.33
C LYS A 714 28.30 6.37 5.39
N ALA A 715 28.26 6.91 4.17
CA ALA A 715 27.20 6.59 3.21
C ALA A 715 27.17 5.09 2.85
N VAL A 716 28.34 4.45 2.75
CA VAL A 716 28.45 3.00 2.53
C VAL A 716 27.94 2.22 3.75
N ASN A 717 28.39 2.53 4.96
CA ASN A 717 27.96 1.85 6.19
C ASN A 717 26.43 1.86 6.33
N PHE A 718 25.80 3.04 6.18
CA PHE A 718 24.34 3.14 6.18
C PHE A 718 23.73 2.40 4.99
N GLY A 719 24.27 2.59 3.78
CA GLY A 719 23.76 1.94 2.59
C GLY A 719 23.73 0.41 2.68
N ILE A 720 24.79 -0.20 3.22
CA ILE A 720 24.92 -1.66 3.39
C ILE A 720 23.86 -2.19 4.36
N VAL A 721 23.60 -1.50 5.48
CA VAL A 721 22.50 -1.85 6.42
C VAL A 721 21.13 -1.91 5.72
N TYR A 722 20.92 -1.11 4.68
CA TYR A 722 19.68 -1.07 3.90
C TYR A 722 19.73 -1.87 2.59
N GLY A 723 20.79 -2.64 2.34
CA GLY A 723 20.97 -3.39 1.10
C GLY A 723 21.02 -2.49 -0.15
N ILE A 724 21.66 -1.33 -0.06
CA ILE A 724 21.75 -0.37 -1.17
C ILE A 724 22.38 -1.01 -2.41
N SER A 725 21.85 -0.69 -3.58
CA SER A 725 22.48 -1.08 -4.85
C SER A 725 23.65 -0.17 -5.20
N ASP A 726 24.53 -0.64 -6.07
CA ASP A 726 25.58 0.16 -6.71
C ASP A 726 25.03 1.46 -7.33
N TYR A 727 23.86 1.39 -7.97
CA TYR A 727 23.14 2.55 -8.50
C TYR A 727 22.72 3.52 -7.39
N GLY A 728 22.10 3.03 -6.31
CA GLY A 728 21.69 3.88 -5.19
C GLY A 728 22.87 4.57 -4.52
N LEU A 729 23.97 3.85 -4.30
CA LEU A 729 25.19 4.41 -3.72
C LEU A 729 25.83 5.47 -4.65
N SER A 730 25.80 5.24 -5.97
CA SER A 730 26.30 6.20 -6.95
C SER A 730 25.58 7.54 -6.91
N GLN A 731 24.25 7.52 -6.73
CA GLN A 731 23.44 8.73 -6.59
C GLN A 731 23.77 9.47 -5.28
N ASN A 732 23.89 8.74 -4.17
CA ASN A 732 24.17 9.33 -2.85
C ASN A 732 25.54 10.01 -2.79
N LEU A 733 26.55 9.45 -3.48
CA LEU A 733 27.92 9.95 -3.46
C LEU A 733 28.26 10.87 -4.64
N GLY A 734 27.41 10.95 -5.66
CA GLY A 734 27.70 11.69 -6.89
C GLY A 734 28.88 11.10 -7.67
N ILE A 735 29.10 9.78 -7.57
CA ILE A 735 30.18 9.05 -8.25
C ILE A 735 29.63 8.16 -9.36
N THR A 736 30.50 7.59 -10.20
CA THR A 736 30.05 6.65 -11.23
C THR A 736 29.57 5.33 -10.60
N ARG A 737 28.63 4.63 -11.26
CA ARG A 737 28.18 3.30 -10.84
C ARG A 737 29.32 2.30 -10.69
N LYS A 738 30.35 2.39 -11.55
CA LYS A 738 31.54 1.54 -11.50
C LYS A 738 32.38 1.79 -10.23
N GLU A 739 32.54 3.05 -9.83
CA GLU A 739 33.22 3.40 -8.59
C GLU A 739 32.43 2.94 -7.37
N ALA A 740 31.11 3.13 -7.37
CA ALA A 740 30.23 2.64 -6.30
C ALA A 740 30.31 1.11 -6.14
N SER A 741 30.27 0.36 -7.24
CA SER A 741 30.47 -1.10 -7.22
C SER A 741 31.82 -1.49 -6.61
N ARG A 742 32.90 -0.80 -7.00
CA ARG A 742 34.24 -1.04 -6.44
C ARG A 742 34.28 -0.77 -4.93
N PHE A 743 33.62 0.29 -4.45
CA PHE A 743 33.54 0.58 -3.03
C PHE A 743 32.82 -0.52 -2.24
N ILE A 744 31.70 -1.02 -2.76
CA ILE A 744 30.96 -2.13 -2.14
C ILE A 744 31.82 -3.40 -2.09
N GLU A 745 32.52 -3.72 -3.18
CA GLU A 745 33.42 -4.88 -3.23
C GLU A 745 34.59 -4.76 -2.25
N GLN A 746 35.21 -3.58 -2.15
CA GLN A 746 36.27 -3.31 -1.19
C GLN A 746 35.76 -3.44 0.25
N TYR A 747 34.59 -2.87 0.56
CA TYR A 747 33.94 -3.01 1.85
C TYR A 747 33.77 -4.49 2.23
N PHE A 748 33.19 -5.31 1.34
CA PHE A 748 33.00 -6.74 1.60
C PHE A 748 34.31 -7.55 1.63
N SER A 749 35.38 -7.06 1.00
CA SER A 749 36.69 -7.71 1.09
C SER A 749 37.31 -7.55 2.49
N VAL A 750 37.00 -6.43 3.16
CA VAL A 750 37.41 -6.12 4.53
C VAL A 750 36.49 -6.82 5.53
N PHE A 751 35.18 -6.62 5.40
CA PHE A 751 34.13 -7.14 6.30
C PHE A 751 33.49 -8.40 5.72
N ARG A 752 34.24 -9.50 5.75
CA ARG A 752 33.83 -10.77 5.14
C ARG A 752 32.64 -11.42 5.87
N GLY A 753 32.54 -11.24 7.18
CA GLY A 753 31.40 -11.73 7.97
C GLY A 753 30.09 -11.11 7.51
N VAL A 754 30.12 -9.80 7.22
CA VAL A 754 28.96 -9.07 6.68
C VAL A 754 28.51 -9.64 5.33
N ARG A 755 29.45 -9.92 4.41
CA ARG A 755 29.13 -10.54 3.12
C ARG A 755 28.50 -11.93 3.30
N ASN A 756 29.12 -12.76 4.13
CA ASN A 756 28.64 -14.11 4.39
C ASN A 756 27.20 -14.10 4.97
N TYR A 757 26.93 -13.19 5.89
CA TYR A 757 25.62 -12.98 6.48
C TYR A 757 24.57 -12.55 5.43
N MET A 758 24.89 -11.57 4.57
CA MET A 758 23.97 -11.13 3.52
C MET A 758 23.62 -12.27 2.54
N ASP A 759 24.61 -13.08 2.17
CA ASP A 759 24.39 -14.23 1.29
C ASP A 759 23.64 -15.38 2.00
N SER A 760 23.82 -15.56 3.31
CA SER A 760 23.11 -16.59 4.08
C SER A 760 21.67 -16.21 4.34
N ILE A 761 21.38 -14.97 4.73
CA ILE A 761 20.03 -14.54 5.09
C ILE A 761 19.09 -14.54 3.89
N ILE A 762 19.60 -14.23 2.68
CA ILE A 762 18.82 -14.35 1.44
C ILE A 762 18.49 -15.82 1.16
N ARG A 763 19.44 -16.74 1.35
CA ARG A 763 19.22 -18.18 1.14
C ARG A 763 18.21 -18.72 2.15
N GLU A 764 18.34 -18.34 3.41
CA GLU A 764 17.40 -18.68 4.47
C GLU A 764 15.99 -18.18 4.14
N ALA A 765 15.85 -16.90 3.76
CA ALA A 765 14.58 -16.32 3.36
C ALA A 765 13.93 -17.07 2.19
N LYS A 766 14.72 -17.51 1.19
CA LYS A 766 14.21 -18.30 0.05
C LYS A 766 13.70 -19.69 0.45
N THR A 767 14.33 -20.31 1.44
CA THR A 767 13.95 -21.64 1.94
C THR A 767 12.78 -21.58 2.93
N GLN A 768 12.81 -20.64 3.87
CA GLN A 768 11.80 -20.55 4.95
C GLN A 768 10.59 -19.71 4.56
N GLY A 769 10.73 -18.78 3.62
CA GLY A 769 9.70 -17.81 3.24
C GLY A 769 9.60 -16.59 4.17
N TYR A 770 10.46 -16.48 5.17
CA TYR A 770 10.51 -15.35 6.11
C TYR A 770 11.93 -15.14 6.65
N VAL A 771 12.14 -14.03 7.37
CA VAL A 771 13.34 -13.74 8.17
C VAL A 771 12.94 -13.40 9.61
N THR A 772 13.87 -13.57 10.56
CA THR A 772 13.66 -13.29 11.99
C THR A 772 14.61 -12.21 12.55
N THR A 773 14.18 -11.53 13.61
CA THR A 773 15.06 -10.73 14.48
C THR A 773 15.68 -11.59 15.59
N LEU A 774 16.58 -11.02 16.41
CA LEU A 774 17.14 -11.74 17.56
C LEU A 774 16.09 -12.18 18.57
N LEU A 775 15.01 -11.40 18.73
CA LEU A 775 13.87 -11.74 19.60
C LEU A 775 12.76 -12.48 18.85
N GLN A 776 13.11 -13.21 17.77
CA GLN A 776 12.21 -14.10 17.02
C GLN A 776 11.06 -13.41 16.26
N ARG A 777 11.04 -12.08 16.13
CA ARG A 777 10.02 -11.39 15.31
C ARG A 777 10.15 -11.83 13.86
N ARG A 778 9.06 -12.33 13.27
CA ARG A 778 9.05 -12.80 11.88
C ARG A 778 8.57 -11.74 10.90
N ARG A 779 9.14 -11.75 9.71
CA ARG A 779 8.61 -11.04 8.53
C ARG A 779 8.57 -11.97 7.34
N TYR A 780 7.36 -12.27 6.87
CA TYR A 780 7.13 -13.09 5.69
C TYR A 780 7.47 -12.32 4.41
N LEU A 781 8.04 -13.02 3.44
CA LEU A 781 8.55 -12.46 2.17
C LEU A 781 8.08 -13.33 0.99
N PRO A 782 6.79 -13.31 0.63
CA PRO A 782 6.25 -14.15 -0.45
C PRO A 782 6.97 -13.90 -1.79
N GLU A 783 7.38 -12.66 -2.04
CA GLU A 783 8.06 -12.24 -3.27
C GLU A 783 9.54 -12.64 -3.35
N ILE A 784 10.12 -13.31 -2.34
CA ILE A 784 11.55 -13.68 -2.32
C ILE A 784 11.94 -14.64 -3.45
N ASN A 785 10.98 -15.37 -3.98
CA ASN A 785 11.14 -16.30 -5.11
C ASN A 785 10.48 -15.80 -6.40
N ALA A 786 10.01 -14.55 -6.46
CA ALA A 786 9.33 -14.00 -7.63
C ALA A 786 10.25 -14.01 -8.87
N SER A 787 9.70 -14.33 -10.05
CA SER A 787 10.44 -14.27 -11.32
C SER A 787 10.83 -12.83 -11.69
N ASN A 788 9.99 -11.86 -11.34
CA ASN A 788 10.23 -10.43 -11.57
C ASN A 788 11.45 -9.95 -10.78
N TYR A 789 12.47 -9.48 -11.49
CA TYR A 789 13.73 -9.02 -10.90
C TYR A 789 13.53 -7.92 -9.85
N ASN A 790 12.63 -6.96 -10.08
CA ASN A 790 12.44 -5.83 -9.17
C ASN A 790 11.74 -6.24 -7.88
N LEU A 791 10.71 -7.09 -7.97
CA LEU A 791 10.00 -7.63 -6.79
C LEU A 791 10.94 -8.50 -5.95
N ARG A 792 11.65 -9.42 -6.60
CA ARG A 792 12.65 -10.28 -5.94
C ARG A 792 13.77 -9.46 -5.30
N SER A 793 14.36 -8.50 -6.02
CA SER A 793 15.43 -7.65 -5.48
C SER A 793 14.95 -6.77 -4.32
N PHE A 794 13.68 -6.38 -4.30
CA PHE A 794 13.10 -5.68 -3.16
C PHE A 794 12.93 -6.62 -1.96
N ALA A 795 12.44 -7.84 -2.17
CA ALA A 795 12.34 -8.86 -1.13
C ALA A 795 13.71 -9.26 -0.56
N GLU A 796 14.74 -9.41 -1.39
CA GLU A 796 16.12 -9.72 -0.97
C GLU A 796 16.70 -8.58 -0.11
N ARG A 797 16.52 -7.32 -0.51
CA ARG A 797 16.91 -6.17 0.33
C ARG A 797 16.16 -6.12 1.65
N THR A 798 14.88 -6.47 1.60
CA THR A 798 14.03 -6.54 2.78
C THR A 798 14.49 -7.65 3.74
N ALA A 799 14.91 -8.81 3.21
CA ALA A 799 15.47 -9.91 3.97
C ALA A 799 16.76 -9.51 4.70
N MET A 800 17.64 -8.74 4.04
CA MET A 800 18.89 -8.26 4.66
C MET A 800 18.64 -7.21 5.74
N ASN A 801 17.73 -6.26 5.48
CA ASN A 801 17.50 -5.12 6.35
C ASN A 801 16.64 -5.45 7.59
N THR A 802 15.64 -6.32 7.45
CA THR A 802 14.66 -6.57 8.52
C THR A 802 15.29 -7.10 9.81
N PRO A 803 16.21 -8.09 9.80
CA PRO A 803 16.84 -8.55 11.03
C PRO A 803 17.64 -7.45 11.73
N ILE A 804 18.24 -6.51 10.99
CA ILE A 804 19.03 -5.42 11.57
C ILE A 804 18.10 -4.36 12.19
N GLN A 805 17.22 -3.80 11.37
CA GLN A 805 16.32 -2.72 11.78
C GLN A 805 15.28 -3.20 12.81
N GLY A 806 14.79 -4.43 12.64
CA GLY A 806 13.82 -5.04 13.55
C GLY A 806 14.43 -5.34 14.90
N THR A 807 15.66 -5.88 14.94
CA THR A 807 16.37 -6.08 16.22
C THR A 807 16.65 -4.75 16.91
N ALA A 808 17.05 -3.70 16.18
CA ALA A 808 17.22 -2.37 16.78
C ALA A 808 15.90 -1.82 17.36
N ALA A 809 14.76 -2.05 16.68
CA ALA A 809 13.45 -1.70 17.20
C ALA A 809 13.07 -2.55 18.44
N ASP A 810 13.41 -3.83 18.44
CA ASP A 810 13.19 -4.72 19.58
C ASP A 810 14.00 -4.28 20.81
N ILE A 811 15.27 -3.90 20.62
CA ILE A 811 16.15 -3.42 21.69
C ILE A 811 15.58 -2.16 22.36
N ILE A 812 15.20 -1.13 21.59
CA ILE A 812 14.65 0.10 22.20
C ILE A 812 13.32 -0.16 22.90
N LYS A 813 12.45 -1.01 22.32
CA LYS A 813 11.21 -1.43 22.98
C LYS A 813 11.47 -2.14 24.31
N LEU A 814 12.49 -3.00 24.35
CA LEU A 814 12.83 -3.77 25.54
C LEU A 814 13.42 -2.84 26.61
N ALA A 815 14.26 -1.89 26.19
CA ALA A 815 14.74 -0.82 27.06
C ALA A 815 13.59 0.01 27.65
N MET A 816 12.54 0.32 26.87
CA MET A 816 11.37 1.04 27.38
C MET A 816 10.64 0.26 28.48
N VAL A 817 10.41 -1.05 28.28
CA VAL A 817 9.76 -1.91 29.27
C VAL A 817 10.60 -2.00 30.54
N GLN A 818 11.90 -2.29 30.41
CA GLN A 818 12.81 -2.40 31.56
C GLN A 818 12.98 -1.05 32.29
N MET A 819 12.99 0.06 31.56
CA MET A 819 13.12 1.40 32.14
C MET A 819 11.86 1.77 32.93
N ASP A 820 10.67 1.49 32.41
CA ASP A 820 9.41 1.68 33.14
C ASP A 820 9.39 0.87 34.45
N GLU A 821 9.82 -0.39 34.40
CA GLU A 821 9.96 -1.22 35.60
C GLU A 821 10.93 -0.62 36.61
N ARG A 822 12.11 -0.16 36.18
CA ARG A 822 13.11 0.47 37.07
C ARG A 822 12.61 1.77 37.68
N LEU A 823 11.95 2.64 36.91
CA LEU A 823 11.33 3.87 37.43
C LEU A 823 10.32 3.56 38.54
N LYS A 824 9.48 2.53 38.34
CA LYS A 824 8.47 2.10 39.31
C LYS A 824 9.08 1.45 40.56
N GLN A 825 10.09 0.59 40.40
CA GLN A 825 10.79 -0.09 41.50
C GLN A 825 11.52 0.91 42.40
N GLU A 826 12.22 1.88 41.80
CA GLU A 826 12.96 2.93 42.51
C GLU A 826 12.07 4.08 42.99
N LYS A 827 10.78 4.06 42.62
CA LYS A 827 9.76 5.07 42.98
C LYS A 827 10.15 6.49 42.54
N LEU A 828 10.78 6.58 41.38
CA LEU A 828 11.22 7.84 40.78
C LEU A 828 10.01 8.59 40.22
N LYS A 829 10.05 9.92 40.30
CA LYS A 829 9.01 10.80 39.72
C LYS A 829 9.25 11.06 38.25
N SER A 830 10.49 10.89 37.80
CA SER A 830 10.92 11.01 36.41
C SER A 830 10.01 10.20 35.49
N THR A 831 9.64 10.79 34.35
CA THR A 831 8.62 10.24 33.46
C THR A 831 9.17 10.13 32.05
N MET A 832 9.04 8.95 31.44
CA MET A 832 9.32 8.75 30.02
C MET A 832 8.20 9.42 29.20
N LEU A 833 8.57 10.28 28.25
CA LEU A 833 7.64 11.09 27.49
C LEU A 833 7.50 10.64 26.04
N LEU A 834 8.61 10.43 25.34
CA LEU A 834 8.61 10.16 23.91
C LEU A 834 9.66 9.10 23.55
N GLN A 835 9.32 8.34 22.51
CA GLN A 835 10.24 7.54 21.73
C GLN A 835 10.31 8.12 20.31
N VAL A 836 11.53 8.42 19.85
CA VAL A 836 11.81 9.00 18.53
C VAL A 836 12.96 8.25 17.86
N HIS A 837 12.65 7.33 16.96
CA HIS A 837 13.66 6.47 16.30
C HIS A 837 14.46 5.59 17.27
N ASP A 838 15.67 6.01 17.64
CA ASP A 838 16.59 5.39 18.59
C ASP A 838 16.77 6.22 19.87
N GLU A 839 16.03 7.32 20.00
CA GLU A 839 16.05 8.30 21.10
C GLU A 839 14.87 8.06 22.07
N LEU A 840 15.14 8.10 23.38
CA LEU A 840 14.14 8.18 24.46
C LEU A 840 14.23 9.54 25.17
N ILE A 841 13.08 10.17 25.39
CA ILE A 841 12.96 11.48 26.03
C ILE A 841 12.27 11.34 27.38
N PHE A 842 12.81 12.00 28.39
CA PHE A 842 12.29 12.03 29.76
C PHE A 842 12.07 13.47 30.22
N GLU A 843 11.12 13.66 31.13
CA GLU A 843 11.12 14.81 32.03
C GLU A 843 11.55 14.37 33.43
N VAL A 844 12.49 15.12 34.02
CA VAL A 844 13.24 14.70 35.21
C VAL A 844 13.24 15.83 36.23
N PRO A 845 12.84 15.61 37.50
CA PRO A 845 13.04 16.56 38.58
C PRO A 845 14.54 16.85 38.80
N GLU A 846 14.87 18.08 39.18
CA GLU A 846 16.24 18.47 39.55
C GLU A 846 16.89 17.52 40.59
N ASP A 847 16.11 17.04 41.58
CA ASP A 847 16.60 16.13 42.62
C ASP A 847 16.90 14.69 42.14
N GLU A 848 16.40 14.31 40.97
CA GLU A 848 16.59 12.97 40.38
C GLU A 848 17.56 12.98 39.19
N LEU A 849 18.01 14.14 38.73
CA LEU A 849 18.76 14.32 37.48
C LEU A 849 20.03 13.46 37.40
N GLU A 850 20.89 13.54 38.43
CA GLU A 850 22.12 12.74 38.50
C GLU A 850 21.88 11.23 38.59
N THR A 851 20.74 10.81 39.15
CA THR A 851 20.34 9.41 39.22
C THR A 851 19.90 8.92 37.83
N ILE A 852 19.03 9.67 37.16
CA ILE A 852 18.50 9.31 35.83
C ILE A 852 19.61 9.31 34.77
N LYS A 853 20.56 10.26 34.81
CA LYS A 853 21.70 10.31 33.89
C LYS A 853 22.58 9.06 33.93
N LYS A 854 22.57 8.32 35.05
CA LYS A 854 23.28 7.04 35.19
C LYS A 854 22.38 5.86 34.87
N LEU A 855 21.14 5.90 35.36
CA LEU A 855 20.19 4.81 35.23
C LEU A 855 19.75 4.59 33.79
N VAL A 856 19.50 5.65 33.01
CA VAL A 856 19.01 5.54 31.64
C VAL A 856 20.02 4.84 30.72
N PRO A 857 21.31 5.26 30.66
CA PRO A 857 22.33 4.50 29.94
C PRO A 857 22.47 3.07 30.43
N GLU A 858 22.50 2.84 31.75
CA GLU A 858 22.64 1.51 32.34
C GLU A 858 21.56 0.55 31.80
N VAL A 859 20.29 0.97 31.83
CA VAL A 859 19.16 0.16 31.38
C VAL A 859 19.18 -0.03 29.87
N MET A 860 19.39 1.04 29.10
CA MET A 860 19.38 0.97 27.64
C MET A 860 20.55 0.13 27.11
N GLU A 861 21.77 0.31 27.62
CA GLU A 861 22.95 -0.45 27.16
C GLU A 861 22.87 -1.94 27.51
N GLN A 862 22.11 -2.30 28.56
CA GLN A 862 21.92 -3.68 29.01
C GLN A 862 20.62 -4.32 28.50
N ALA A 863 19.82 -3.59 27.71
CA ALA A 863 18.50 -4.04 27.29
C ALA A 863 18.53 -5.41 26.60
N LEU A 864 19.53 -5.63 25.74
CA LEU A 864 19.79 -6.91 25.11
C LEU A 864 21.30 -7.18 25.06
N ALA A 865 21.72 -8.35 25.55
CA ALA A 865 23.12 -8.75 25.51
C ALA A 865 23.55 -9.04 24.06
N LEU A 866 24.52 -8.29 23.55
CA LEU A 866 25.16 -8.49 22.25
C LEU A 866 26.66 -8.77 22.43
N ASP A 867 27.30 -9.28 21.37
CA ASP A 867 28.75 -9.50 21.35
C ASP A 867 29.58 -8.20 21.33
N VAL A 868 28.90 -7.08 21.08
CA VAL A 868 29.47 -5.73 21.09
C VAL A 868 28.71 -4.89 22.10
N PRO A 869 29.39 -3.98 22.83
CA PRO A 869 28.68 -3.11 23.77
C PRO A 869 27.69 -2.23 23.01
N LEU A 870 26.48 -2.05 23.56
CA LEU A 870 25.63 -0.92 23.19
C LEU A 870 26.18 0.34 23.87
N LYS A 871 25.95 1.50 23.27
CA LYS A 871 26.40 2.79 23.80
C LYS A 871 25.28 3.81 23.67
N VAL A 872 25.03 4.54 24.74
CA VAL A 872 24.00 5.59 24.78
C VAL A 872 24.63 6.93 25.09
N GLU A 873 24.26 7.94 24.32
CA GLU A 873 24.64 9.34 24.56
C GLU A 873 23.47 10.02 25.28
N VAL A 874 23.77 10.75 26.37
CA VAL A 874 22.75 11.41 27.20
C VAL A 874 23.06 12.89 27.31
N ASP A 875 22.05 13.68 26.97
CA ASP A 875 22.08 15.14 27.05
C ASP A 875 20.88 15.66 27.86
N GLU A 876 21.05 16.82 28.49
CA GLU A 876 20.02 17.46 29.29
C GLU A 876 19.83 18.93 28.89
N GLY A 877 18.65 19.47 29.15
CA GLY A 877 18.36 20.87 28.88
C GLY A 877 17.04 21.33 29.47
N GLU A 878 16.75 22.63 29.37
CA GLU A 878 15.47 23.19 29.80
C GLU A 878 14.33 22.88 28.81
N ASN A 879 14.68 22.42 27.62
CA ASN A 879 13.78 22.05 26.54
C ASN A 879 14.44 20.99 25.63
N TRP A 880 13.65 20.40 24.73
CA TRP A 880 14.15 19.34 23.84
C TRP A 880 15.16 19.83 22.78
N TYR A 881 15.28 21.14 22.54
CA TYR A 881 16.31 21.65 21.65
C TYR A 881 17.72 21.60 22.28
N GLU A 882 17.79 21.86 23.58
CA GLU A 882 19.02 21.92 24.39
C GLU A 882 19.54 20.55 24.82
N ALA A 883 18.64 19.58 25.04
CA ALA A 883 18.99 18.20 25.40
C ALA A 883 19.49 17.42 24.16
N LYS A 884 20.60 17.84 23.54
CA LYS A 884 21.16 17.21 22.33
C LYS A 884 22.57 17.68 21.92
#